data_AF-A0A4D9F0Y6-F1
#
_entry.id   AF-A0A4D9F0Y6-F1
#
_cell.length_a   1.000
_cell.length_b   1.000
_cell.length_c   1.000
_cell.angle_alpha   90.00
_cell.angle_beta   90.00
_cell.angle_gamma   90.00
#
_symmetry.space_group_name_H-M   'P 1'
#
loop_
_entity.id
_entity.type
_entity.pdbx_description
1 polymer ?
#
loop_
_entity_poly.entity_id
_entity_poly.type
_entity_poly.pdbx_seq_one_letter_code
_entity_poly.pdbx_strand_id
1 'polypeptide(L)'
;MLERVMHGGANVTGFQIVNNENPMVQQFLQRWIRLDEREFPEAKNSPLKYTSALTHDAILVIAEAFRYLRRQRVDVSRRGSAGDCLANPAVPWSQGIDIERALKMVQVQGMTGNIQFDTYGRRTNYTIDVYETKTTGSRKAGYWNEYERFVPALDQQVSNDTSSVENRTIVVTTILESPYVMYKKNHEQLEGNERYEGYCVDLAYEIAKHVGIKYKLSIVGDGKYGARDPESKIWNGMVGELVYGRADIAVAPLTITLVREEVIDFSKPFMSLGISIMIKKPQKSKPGVFSFLDPLAYEIWMCIVFAYIGVSVVLFLVSRFSPYEWHLEDNNEEPRDPQNPPDPPNEFGIFNSLWFSLGAFMQQGCDISPRSLSGRIVGGVWWFFTLIIISSYTANLAAFLTVERMVSPIESAEDLAKQTEIAYGTLDSGSTKEFFRRSKIAVYEKMWSYMKSAEPSVFTKTTADGVARVRKSKGKFAFLLESTMNEYIEQRKPCDTMKVGGNLDSKGYGVATPKGSALRTPVNLAVLKLSEQGILDKLKNKWWYDKGECGAKDSGSKDKTSALSLSNVAGVFYILVGGLGLAMMVALIEFCYKSRAETKRMKLTKNTQNFKPAPATNTQNYATYREGYNVYGTESVKI
;
A
#
# COMPACT_ATOMS: atom_id res chain seq x y z
N MET A 1 42.12 -22.24 -25.89
CA MET A 1 41.18 -21.09 -25.95
C MET A 1 39.76 -21.57 -26.23
N LEU A 2 39.54 -22.45 -27.22
CA LEU A 2 38.21 -23.02 -27.51
C LEU A 2 37.56 -23.73 -26.32
N GLU A 3 38.29 -24.57 -25.57
CA GLU A 3 37.74 -25.26 -24.38
C GLU A 3 37.18 -24.31 -23.32
N ARG A 4 37.85 -23.18 -23.06
CA ARG A 4 37.37 -22.17 -22.11
C ARG A 4 36.07 -21.52 -22.58
N VAL A 5 35.90 -21.37 -23.89
CA VAL A 5 34.68 -20.83 -24.51
C VAL A 5 33.58 -21.90 -24.54
N MET A 6 33.93 -23.15 -24.84
CA MET A 6 33.01 -24.30 -24.85
C MET A 6 32.36 -24.56 -23.49
N HIS A 7 33.09 -24.31 -22.40
CA HIS A 7 32.56 -24.42 -21.03
C HIS A 7 32.04 -23.10 -20.45
N GLY A 8 32.12 -21.99 -21.18
CA GLY A 8 31.76 -20.65 -20.71
C GLY A 8 30.26 -20.35 -20.70
N GLY A 9 29.42 -21.22 -21.27
CA GLY A 9 27.95 -21.09 -21.27
C GLY A 9 27.37 -20.14 -22.34
N ALA A 10 28.21 -19.44 -23.10
CA ALA A 10 27.77 -18.65 -24.25
C ALA A 10 27.56 -19.53 -25.48
N ASN A 11 26.48 -19.30 -26.23
CA ASN A 11 26.27 -19.97 -27.53
C ASN A 11 27.22 -19.39 -28.57
N VAL A 12 28.04 -20.26 -29.17
CA VAL A 12 28.98 -19.88 -30.23
C VAL A 12 28.59 -20.59 -31.52
N THR A 13 28.40 -19.80 -32.57
CA THR A 13 28.14 -20.27 -33.92
C THR A 13 29.27 -19.88 -34.85
N GLY A 14 29.53 -20.70 -35.86
CA GLY A 14 30.60 -20.50 -36.81
C GLY A 14 30.26 -21.07 -38.18
N PHE A 15 31.13 -20.79 -39.15
CA PHE A 15 30.98 -21.20 -40.53
C PHE A 15 32.19 -22.03 -40.96
N GLN A 16 31.94 -23.05 -41.77
CA GLN A 16 32.98 -23.92 -42.30
C GLN A 16 32.73 -24.18 -43.79
N ILE A 17 33.69 -23.82 -44.63
CA ILE A 17 33.63 -24.01 -46.09
C ILE A 17 34.30 -25.33 -46.54
N VAL A 18 35.17 -25.89 -45.70
CA VAL A 18 35.87 -27.15 -45.98
C VAL A 18 35.13 -28.27 -45.27
N ASN A 19 34.46 -29.14 -46.03
CA ASN A 19 33.77 -30.28 -45.45
C ASN A 19 34.75 -31.45 -45.22
N ASN A 20 35.03 -31.75 -43.95
CA ASN A 20 35.94 -32.84 -43.56
C ASN A 20 35.38 -34.25 -43.82
N GLU A 21 34.08 -34.37 -44.12
CA GLU A 21 33.43 -35.63 -44.50
C GLU A 21 33.60 -35.93 -46.00
N ASN A 22 34.00 -34.94 -46.81
CA ASN A 22 34.21 -35.14 -48.23
C ASN A 22 35.41 -36.09 -48.46
N PRO A 23 35.24 -37.21 -49.21
CA PRO A 23 36.32 -38.16 -49.47
C PRO A 23 37.59 -37.52 -50.07
N MET A 24 37.44 -36.51 -50.93
CA MET A 24 38.57 -35.78 -51.51
C MET A 24 39.38 -35.05 -50.43
N VAL A 25 38.70 -34.40 -49.49
CA VAL A 25 39.32 -33.69 -48.37
C VAL A 25 39.97 -34.68 -47.42
N GLN A 26 39.34 -35.83 -47.14
CA GLN A 26 39.95 -36.86 -46.29
C GLN A 26 41.23 -37.44 -46.90
N GLN A 27 41.24 -37.72 -48.21
CA GLN A 27 42.45 -38.17 -48.91
C GLN A 27 43.55 -37.11 -48.86
N PHE A 28 43.20 -35.84 -49.06
CA PHE A 28 44.15 -34.74 -48.95
C PHE A 28 44.70 -34.63 -47.53
N LEU A 29 43.86 -34.70 -46.49
CA LEU A 29 44.27 -34.64 -45.08
C LEU A 29 45.20 -35.79 -44.70
N GLN A 30 44.93 -37.02 -45.18
CA GLN A 30 45.81 -38.16 -44.96
C GLN A 30 47.21 -37.94 -45.55
N ARG A 31 47.31 -37.27 -46.70
CA ARG A 31 48.58 -36.88 -47.30
C ARG A 31 49.22 -35.70 -46.56
N TRP A 32 48.44 -34.70 -46.20
CA TRP A 32 48.86 -33.48 -45.51
C TRP A 32 49.58 -33.79 -44.20
N ILE A 33 49.03 -34.70 -43.40
CA ILE A 33 49.60 -35.13 -42.11
C ILE A 33 50.94 -35.87 -42.28
N ARG A 34 51.21 -36.45 -43.46
CA ARG A 34 52.43 -37.21 -43.77
C ARG A 34 53.55 -36.35 -44.36
N LEU A 35 53.32 -35.06 -44.62
CA LEU A 35 54.34 -34.17 -45.18
C LEU A 35 55.47 -33.91 -44.16
N ASP A 36 56.70 -33.76 -44.66
CA ASP A 36 57.84 -33.38 -43.83
C ASP A 36 57.75 -31.91 -43.43
N GLU A 37 57.82 -31.63 -42.13
CA GLU A 37 57.71 -30.29 -41.56
C GLU A 37 58.90 -29.40 -41.93
N ARG A 38 60.04 -29.99 -42.33
CA ARG A 38 61.21 -29.25 -42.83
C ARG A 38 60.98 -28.62 -44.20
N GLU A 39 60.20 -29.29 -45.05
CA GLU A 39 59.88 -28.82 -46.39
C GLU A 39 58.56 -28.01 -46.40
N PHE A 40 57.59 -28.41 -45.58
CA PHE A 40 56.28 -27.77 -45.45
C PHE A 40 56.01 -27.36 -43.98
N PRO A 41 56.45 -26.16 -43.56
CA PRO A 41 56.22 -25.68 -42.21
C PRO A 41 54.71 -25.58 -41.90
N GLU A 42 54.33 -25.84 -40.64
CA GLU A 42 52.94 -25.89 -40.14
C GLU A 42 52.06 -27.04 -40.65
N ALA A 43 52.52 -27.90 -41.57
CA ALA A 43 51.68 -28.96 -42.13
C ALA A 43 51.23 -30.01 -41.10
N LYS A 44 52.09 -30.35 -40.13
CA LYS A 44 51.83 -31.42 -39.14
C LYS A 44 51.10 -30.94 -37.88
N ASN A 45 51.33 -29.69 -37.47
CA ASN A 45 50.92 -29.16 -36.17
C ASN A 45 49.68 -28.24 -36.22
N SER A 46 49.20 -27.87 -37.40
CA SER A 46 47.99 -27.06 -37.58
C SER A 46 46.93 -27.82 -38.38
N PRO A 47 45.63 -27.74 -37.99
CA PRO A 47 44.56 -28.18 -38.87
C PRO A 47 44.58 -27.39 -40.18
N LEU A 48 44.08 -28.01 -41.26
CA LEU A 48 44.01 -27.39 -42.58
C LEU A 48 43.20 -26.08 -42.51
N LYS A 49 43.86 -24.95 -42.75
CA LYS A 49 43.22 -23.63 -42.80
C LYS A 49 42.39 -23.52 -44.08
N TYR A 50 41.24 -22.85 -44.00
CA TYR A 50 40.37 -22.63 -45.18
C TYR A 50 41.08 -21.82 -46.28
N THR A 51 42.00 -20.92 -45.91
CA THR A 51 42.85 -20.16 -46.85
C THR A 51 43.78 -21.07 -47.64
N SER A 52 44.36 -22.08 -46.99
CA SER A 52 45.20 -23.09 -47.63
C SER A 52 44.37 -23.97 -48.56
N ALA A 53 43.15 -24.33 -48.16
CA ALA A 53 42.22 -25.07 -49.02
C ALA A 53 41.84 -24.28 -50.29
N LEU A 54 41.56 -22.98 -50.15
CA LEU A 54 41.32 -22.09 -51.29
C LEU A 54 42.54 -21.94 -52.20
N THR A 55 43.75 -21.93 -51.63
CA THR A 55 45.00 -21.83 -52.40
C THR A 55 45.21 -23.07 -53.28
N HIS A 56 44.97 -24.25 -52.72
CA HIS A 56 45.01 -25.49 -53.49
C HIS A 56 43.95 -25.50 -54.62
N ASP A 57 42.72 -25.11 -54.30
CA ASP A 57 41.64 -25.01 -55.27
C ASP A 57 41.93 -23.97 -56.36
N ALA A 58 42.61 -22.87 -56.03
CA ALA A 58 43.04 -21.87 -57.01
C ALA A 58 44.04 -22.45 -58.03
N ILE A 59 44.99 -23.27 -57.60
CA ILE A 59 45.93 -23.96 -58.51
C ILE A 59 45.17 -24.91 -59.43
N LEU A 60 44.16 -25.63 -58.91
CA LEU A 60 43.31 -26.51 -59.71
C LEU A 60 42.56 -25.73 -60.80
N VAL A 61 41.97 -24.58 -60.44
CA VAL A 61 41.27 -23.70 -61.40
C VAL A 61 42.22 -23.16 -62.47
N ILE A 62 43.40 -22.68 -62.09
CA ILE A 62 44.40 -22.17 -63.02
C ILE A 62 44.85 -23.28 -64.00
N ALA A 63 45.11 -24.48 -63.48
CA ALA A 63 45.51 -25.61 -64.30
C ALA A 63 44.42 -26.01 -65.31
N GLU A 64 43.14 -26.06 -64.88
CA GLU A 64 42.04 -26.40 -65.79
C GLU A 64 41.76 -25.31 -66.81
N ALA A 65 41.91 -24.03 -66.45
CA ALA A 65 41.77 -22.90 -67.38
C ALA A 65 42.82 -22.97 -68.52
N PHE A 66 44.10 -23.19 -68.19
CA PHE A 66 45.13 -23.36 -69.22
C PHE A 66 44.97 -24.66 -70.01
N ARG A 67 44.46 -25.73 -69.39
CA ARG A 67 44.08 -26.97 -70.11
C ARG A 67 42.98 -26.70 -71.12
N TYR A 68 41.98 -25.90 -70.75
CA TYR A 68 40.89 -25.47 -71.64
C TYR A 68 41.41 -24.65 -72.82
N LEU A 69 42.24 -23.62 -72.57
CA LEU A 69 42.85 -22.80 -73.63
C LEU A 69 43.67 -23.64 -74.62
N ARG A 70 44.45 -24.60 -74.11
CA ARG A 70 45.21 -25.54 -74.95
C ARG A 70 44.30 -26.44 -75.78
N ARG A 71 43.18 -26.93 -75.22
CA ARG A 71 42.17 -27.72 -75.96
C ARG A 71 41.51 -26.90 -77.08
N GLN A 72 41.24 -25.62 -76.84
CA GLN A 72 40.70 -24.68 -77.82
C GLN A 72 41.74 -24.18 -78.84
N ARG A 73 43.01 -24.62 -78.72
CA ARG A 73 44.14 -24.18 -79.57
C ARG A 73 44.35 -22.65 -79.56
N VAL A 74 44.03 -21.98 -78.45
CA VAL A 74 44.30 -20.56 -78.26
C VAL A 74 45.78 -20.38 -77.90
N ASP A 75 46.51 -19.63 -78.70
CA ASP A 75 47.91 -19.28 -78.43
C ASP A 75 47.99 -18.10 -77.44
N VAL A 76 48.45 -18.41 -76.23
CA VAL A 76 48.69 -17.43 -75.15
C VAL A 76 50.15 -17.04 -75.03
N SER A 77 50.99 -17.36 -76.03
CA SER A 77 52.38 -16.91 -76.03
C SER A 77 52.44 -15.39 -76.21
N ARG A 78 53.10 -14.72 -75.27
CA ARG A 78 53.31 -13.27 -75.36
C ARG A 78 54.41 -13.00 -76.39
N ARG A 79 54.07 -12.29 -77.47
CA ARG A 79 55.03 -11.83 -78.46
C ARG A 79 55.76 -10.59 -77.93
N GLY A 80 56.82 -10.81 -77.14
CA GLY A 80 57.71 -9.75 -76.61
C GLY A 80 57.61 -9.50 -75.10
N SER A 81 58.47 -8.62 -74.59
CA SER A 81 58.50 -8.21 -73.18
C SER A 81 57.32 -7.30 -72.82
N ALA A 82 56.96 -7.25 -71.54
CA ALA A 82 55.83 -6.46 -71.07
C ALA A 82 56.04 -4.94 -71.07
N GLY A 83 57.30 -4.50 -71.10
CA GLY A 83 57.65 -3.10 -70.85
C GLY A 83 57.48 -2.73 -69.37
N ASP A 84 57.48 -1.42 -69.11
CA ASP A 84 57.25 -0.85 -67.79
C ASP A 84 55.74 -0.82 -67.47
N CYS A 85 55.36 -1.15 -66.23
CA CYS A 85 53.97 -1.06 -65.78
C CYS A 85 53.45 0.38 -65.74
N LEU A 86 54.35 1.37 -65.73
CA LEU A 86 54.04 2.80 -65.78
C LEU A 86 54.06 3.40 -67.20
N ALA A 87 54.13 2.55 -68.24
CA ALA A 87 54.06 3.02 -69.62
C ALA A 87 52.78 3.86 -69.87
N ASN A 88 52.90 4.98 -70.59
CA ASN A 88 51.80 5.90 -70.84
C ASN A 88 51.67 6.22 -72.35
N PRO A 89 50.62 5.74 -73.05
CA PRO A 89 49.55 4.87 -72.55
C PRO A 89 50.01 3.42 -72.40
N ALA A 90 49.57 2.75 -71.33
CA ALA A 90 49.81 1.32 -71.15
C ALA A 90 49.00 0.54 -72.20
N VAL A 91 49.66 -0.33 -72.96
CA VAL A 91 49.02 -1.17 -73.99
C VAL A 91 48.58 -2.50 -73.37
N PRO A 92 47.27 -2.78 -73.24
CA PRO A 92 46.80 -4.04 -72.69
C PRO A 92 47.13 -5.21 -73.60
N TRP A 93 47.47 -6.35 -73.00
CA TRP A 93 47.71 -7.58 -73.75
C TRP A 93 46.37 -8.26 -74.10
N SER A 94 46.04 -8.33 -75.39
CA SER A 94 44.75 -8.82 -75.88
C SER A 94 44.36 -10.21 -75.38
N GLN A 95 45.33 -11.13 -75.28
CA GLN A 95 45.09 -12.51 -74.83
C GLN A 95 44.75 -12.59 -73.34
N GLY A 96 44.99 -11.54 -72.55
CA GLY A 96 44.57 -11.46 -71.16
C GLY A 96 43.06 -11.62 -70.98
N ILE A 97 42.27 -11.10 -71.94
CA ILE A 97 40.81 -11.21 -71.94
C ILE A 97 40.37 -12.66 -72.17
N ASP A 98 41.07 -13.40 -73.04
CA ASP A 98 40.77 -14.82 -73.29
C ASP A 98 41.15 -15.69 -72.09
N ILE A 99 42.24 -15.35 -71.38
CA ILE A 99 42.64 -16.02 -70.13
C ILE A 99 41.60 -15.76 -69.03
N GLU A 100 41.16 -14.52 -68.86
CA GLU A 100 40.10 -14.17 -67.90
C GLU A 100 38.79 -14.92 -68.21
N ARG A 101 38.40 -14.96 -69.48
CA ARG A 101 37.21 -15.70 -69.93
C ARG A 101 37.35 -17.20 -69.61
N ALA A 102 38.50 -17.79 -69.90
CA ALA A 102 38.76 -19.19 -69.61
C ALA A 102 38.69 -19.49 -68.10
N LEU A 103 39.26 -18.63 -67.25
CA LEU A 103 39.20 -18.76 -65.79
C LEU A 103 37.75 -18.72 -65.27
N LYS A 104 36.92 -17.79 -65.77
CA LYS A 104 35.51 -17.66 -65.37
C LYS A 104 34.64 -18.83 -65.84
N MET A 105 35.03 -19.53 -66.91
CA MET A 105 34.32 -20.70 -67.44
C MET A 105 34.68 -22.01 -66.73
N VAL A 106 35.69 -22.02 -65.85
CA VAL A 106 36.07 -23.23 -65.13
C VAL A 106 34.98 -23.61 -64.12
N GLN A 107 34.50 -24.85 -64.24
CA GLN A 107 33.66 -25.49 -63.24
C GLN A 107 34.31 -26.80 -62.79
N VAL A 108 34.75 -26.85 -61.54
CA VAL A 108 35.46 -28.00 -60.96
C VAL A 108 35.04 -28.25 -59.52
N GLN A 109 35.22 -29.49 -59.06
CA GLN A 109 35.06 -29.85 -57.66
C GLN A 109 36.42 -29.81 -56.96
N GLY A 110 36.54 -29.00 -55.91
CA GLY A 110 37.74 -28.88 -55.08
C GLY A 110 37.50 -29.22 -53.60
N MET A 111 38.44 -28.83 -52.75
CA MET A 111 38.33 -28.98 -51.29
C MET A 111 37.22 -28.12 -50.69
N THR A 112 36.92 -26.99 -51.31
CA THR A 112 35.85 -26.07 -50.90
C THR A 112 34.52 -26.32 -51.63
N GLY A 113 34.33 -27.55 -52.12
CA GLY A 113 33.11 -27.97 -52.81
C GLY A 113 33.11 -27.60 -54.29
N ASN A 114 31.93 -27.24 -54.80
CA ASN A 114 31.76 -26.81 -56.19
C ASN A 114 32.35 -25.40 -56.39
N ILE A 115 33.17 -25.24 -57.42
CA ILE A 115 33.83 -23.98 -57.77
C ILE A 115 33.33 -23.56 -59.16
N GLN A 116 32.64 -22.43 -59.20
CA GLN A 116 32.17 -21.77 -60.42
C GLN A 116 32.15 -20.27 -60.17
N PHE A 117 32.22 -19.47 -61.24
CA PHE A 117 32.31 -18.02 -61.16
C PHE A 117 31.19 -17.33 -61.94
N ASP A 118 30.81 -16.13 -61.51
CA ASP A 118 29.96 -15.23 -62.30
C ASP A 118 30.77 -14.43 -63.34
N THR A 119 30.09 -13.56 -64.07
CA THR A 119 30.70 -12.67 -65.07
C THR A 119 31.73 -11.71 -64.47
N TYR A 120 31.72 -11.48 -63.16
CA TYR A 120 32.65 -10.62 -62.42
C TYR A 120 33.78 -11.40 -61.74
N GLY A 121 33.80 -12.74 -61.81
CA GLY A 121 34.79 -13.58 -61.14
C GLY A 121 34.47 -13.88 -59.66
N ARG A 122 33.25 -13.63 -59.20
CA ARG A 122 32.80 -13.99 -57.85
C ARG A 122 32.34 -15.44 -57.84
N ARG A 123 32.66 -16.19 -56.78
CA ARG A 123 32.18 -17.58 -56.64
C ARG A 123 30.66 -17.60 -56.49
N THR A 124 30.00 -18.48 -57.24
CA THR A 124 28.55 -18.75 -57.14
C THR A 124 28.32 -20.23 -56.85
N ASN A 125 27.10 -20.60 -56.45
CA ASN A 125 26.72 -22.00 -56.16
C ASN A 125 27.72 -22.73 -55.24
N TYR A 126 28.15 -22.01 -54.21
CA TYR A 126 28.97 -22.55 -53.14
C TYR A 126 28.06 -22.93 -51.96
N THR A 127 28.56 -23.84 -51.13
CA THR A 127 27.87 -24.28 -49.91
C THR A 127 28.77 -23.99 -48.71
N ILE A 128 28.22 -23.34 -47.69
CA ILE A 128 28.89 -23.09 -46.42
C ILE A 128 28.14 -23.83 -45.33
N ASP A 129 28.84 -24.68 -44.58
CA ASP A 129 28.25 -25.38 -43.45
C ASP A 129 28.22 -24.47 -42.23
N VAL A 130 27.10 -24.46 -41.52
CA VAL A 130 26.91 -23.72 -40.27
C VAL A 130 27.11 -24.70 -39.12
N TYR A 131 28.01 -24.36 -38.20
CA TYR A 131 28.30 -25.15 -37.02
C TYR A 131 27.87 -24.42 -35.75
N GLU A 132 27.30 -25.17 -34.83
CA GLU A 132 27.02 -24.72 -33.47
C GLU A 132 27.93 -25.48 -32.51
N THR A 133 28.57 -24.76 -31.59
CA THR A 133 29.40 -25.36 -30.55
C THR A 133 28.52 -25.76 -29.37
N LYS A 134 28.51 -27.05 -29.04
CA LYS A 134 27.91 -27.62 -27.82
C LYS A 134 29.02 -28.09 -26.87
N THR A 135 28.66 -28.48 -25.65
CA THR A 135 29.60 -29.03 -24.65
C THR A 135 30.31 -30.31 -25.10
N THR A 136 29.69 -31.08 -26.00
CA THR A 136 30.24 -32.33 -26.54
C THR A 136 31.13 -32.13 -27.78
N GLY A 137 31.16 -30.93 -28.36
CA GLY A 137 31.85 -30.65 -29.61
C GLY A 137 31.09 -29.70 -30.52
N SER A 138 31.64 -29.43 -31.70
CA SER A 138 30.95 -28.66 -32.74
C SER A 138 30.05 -29.60 -33.55
N ARG A 139 28.77 -29.25 -33.70
CA ARG A 139 27.78 -29.99 -34.49
C ARG A 139 27.35 -29.15 -35.69
N LYS A 140 27.16 -29.79 -36.84
CA LYS A 140 26.60 -29.14 -38.03
C LYS A 140 25.12 -28.83 -37.79
N ALA A 141 24.78 -27.54 -37.77
CA ALA A 141 23.42 -27.04 -37.61
C ALA A 141 22.66 -26.98 -38.94
N GLY A 142 23.39 -26.85 -40.05
CA GLY A 142 22.81 -26.77 -41.39
C GLY A 142 23.84 -26.38 -42.44
N TYR A 143 23.34 -26.04 -43.63
CA TYR A 143 24.15 -25.45 -44.68
C TYR A 143 23.48 -24.19 -45.23
N TRP A 144 24.30 -23.31 -45.79
CA TRP A 144 23.87 -22.11 -46.46
C TRP A 144 24.33 -22.15 -47.90
N ASN A 145 23.41 -21.85 -48.83
CA ASN A 145 23.73 -21.64 -50.24
C ASN A 145 23.08 -20.34 -50.74
N GLU A 146 23.49 -19.90 -51.92
CA GLU A 146 23.01 -18.65 -52.53
C GLU A 146 21.52 -18.71 -52.93
N TYR A 147 21.01 -19.90 -53.27
CA TYR A 147 19.67 -20.10 -53.83
C TYR A 147 18.59 -20.37 -52.77
N GLU A 148 18.84 -21.30 -51.85
CA GLU A 148 17.92 -21.75 -50.80
C GLU A 148 18.15 -21.04 -49.46
N ARG A 149 19.20 -20.20 -49.37
CA ARG A 149 19.64 -19.53 -48.13
C ARG A 149 20.02 -20.57 -47.08
N PHE A 150 19.67 -20.34 -45.81
CA PHE A 150 19.99 -21.28 -44.73
C PHE A 150 18.99 -22.44 -44.71
N VAL A 151 19.49 -23.65 -44.92
CA VAL A 151 18.75 -24.89 -44.80
C VAL A 151 19.25 -25.63 -43.55
N PRO A 152 18.42 -25.80 -42.51
CA PRO A 152 18.81 -26.55 -41.32
C PRO A 152 19.08 -28.01 -41.71
N ALA A 153 20.11 -28.61 -41.12
CA ALA A 153 20.37 -30.03 -41.32
C ALA A 153 19.20 -30.79 -40.66
N LEU A 154 18.37 -31.45 -41.46
CA LEU A 154 17.39 -32.40 -40.93
C LEU A 154 18.17 -33.54 -40.30
N ASP A 155 18.38 -33.46 -39.00
CA ASP A 155 18.63 -34.69 -38.27
C ASP A 155 17.35 -35.53 -38.38
N GLN A 156 17.51 -36.81 -38.72
CA GLN A 156 16.49 -37.85 -38.64
C GLN A 156 15.99 -38.11 -37.21
N GLN A 157 16.21 -37.17 -36.30
CA GLN A 157 15.50 -37.03 -35.06
C GLN A 157 14.65 -35.77 -35.12
N VAL A 158 13.41 -35.95 -35.58
CA VAL A 158 12.27 -35.35 -34.86
C VAL A 158 12.25 -35.97 -33.47
N SER A 159 13.23 -35.62 -32.63
CA SER A 159 13.15 -35.84 -31.19
C SER A 159 12.78 -34.50 -30.60
N ASN A 160 11.47 -34.34 -30.35
CA ASN A 160 10.95 -33.59 -29.22
C ASN A 160 11.83 -32.39 -28.82
N ASP A 161 11.72 -31.24 -29.50
CA ASP A 161 12.32 -29.98 -29.00
C ASP A 161 11.77 -29.60 -27.60
N THR A 162 10.70 -30.26 -27.17
CA THR A 162 10.23 -30.29 -25.77
C THR A 162 11.25 -30.90 -24.78
N SER A 163 12.09 -31.84 -25.20
CA SER A 163 13.05 -32.54 -24.32
C SER A 163 14.31 -31.72 -23.96
N SER A 164 14.64 -30.69 -24.75
CA SER A 164 15.76 -29.78 -24.42
C SER A 164 15.46 -28.90 -23.20
N VAL A 165 14.17 -28.63 -22.95
CA VAL A 165 13.68 -27.87 -21.80
C VAL A 165 13.61 -28.75 -20.54
N GLU A 166 13.38 -30.06 -20.67
CA GLU A 166 13.24 -30.98 -19.53
C GLU A 166 14.55 -31.21 -18.76
N ASN A 167 15.71 -31.07 -19.41
CA ASN A 167 17.03 -31.28 -18.77
C ASN A 167 17.79 -30.00 -18.39
N ARG A 168 17.32 -28.81 -18.80
CA ARG A 168 17.92 -27.53 -18.40
C ARG A 168 17.31 -27.06 -17.07
N THR A 169 18.16 -26.68 -16.12
CA THR A 169 17.69 -26.04 -14.88
C THR A 169 17.34 -24.58 -15.19
N ILE A 170 16.06 -24.23 -15.06
CA ILE A 170 15.53 -22.90 -15.30
C ILE A 170 15.87 -21.97 -14.14
N VAL A 171 16.44 -20.81 -14.42
CA VAL A 171 16.76 -19.79 -13.41
C VAL A 171 15.53 -18.93 -13.15
N VAL A 172 14.95 -19.07 -11.96
CA VAL A 172 13.79 -18.30 -11.50
C VAL A 172 14.29 -17.12 -10.67
N THR A 173 14.21 -15.91 -11.22
CA THR A 173 14.53 -14.69 -10.45
C THR A 173 13.36 -14.27 -9.56
N THR A 174 13.68 -13.80 -8.35
CA THR A 174 12.70 -13.32 -7.38
C THR A 174 13.33 -12.30 -6.42
N ILE A 175 12.52 -11.71 -5.54
CA ILE A 175 12.92 -10.68 -4.57
C ILE A 175 12.50 -11.10 -3.15
N LEU A 176 13.33 -10.76 -2.16
CA LEU A 176 13.03 -11.00 -0.75
C LEU A 176 11.98 -10.01 -0.26
N GLU A 177 10.74 -10.48 -0.10
CA GLU A 177 9.64 -9.70 0.42
C GLU A 177 8.62 -10.60 1.11
N SER A 178 8.28 -10.30 2.36
CA SER A 178 7.29 -11.07 3.12
C SER A 178 5.86 -10.73 2.68
N PRO A 179 4.95 -11.71 2.49
CA PRO A 179 5.11 -13.17 2.65
C PRO A 179 5.42 -13.91 1.33
N TYR A 180 5.85 -13.20 0.29
CA TYR A 180 6.10 -13.78 -1.04
C TYR A 180 7.31 -14.70 -1.06
N VAL A 181 8.47 -14.20 -0.61
CA VAL A 181 9.71 -14.97 -0.46
C VAL A 181 10.44 -14.49 0.78
N MET A 182 10.71 -15.43 1.69
CA MET A 182 11.37 -15.22 2.97
C MET A 182 12.42 -16.31 3.15
N TYR A 183 13.43 -16.02 3.96
CA TYR A 183 14.32 -17.08 4.44
C TYR A 183 13.60 -17.91 5.51
N LYS A 184 13.75 -19.24 5.43
CA LYS A 184 13.38 -20.12 6.54
C LYS A 184 14.25 -19.81 7.76
N LYS A 185 13.73 -20.09 8.96
CA LYS A 185 14.49 -19.91 10.21
C LYS A 185 15.82 -20.67 10.26
N ASN A 186 15.91 -21.82 9.59
CA ASN A 186 17.10 -22.68 9.51
C ASN A 186 17.78 -22.61 8.13
N HIS A 187 17.73 -21.47 7.44
CA HIS A 187 18.26 -21.33 6.07
C HIS A 187 19.76 -21.61 5.93
N GLU A 188 20.55 -21.48 7.00
CA GLU A 188 22.00 -21.76 6.98
C GLU A 188 22.30 -23.26 6.90
N GLN A 189 21.38 -24.12 7.33
CA GLN A 189 21.54 -25.58 7.34
C GLN A 189 20.97 -26.23 6.07
N LEU A 190 20.22 -25.47 5.26
CA LEU A 190 19.57 -25.96 4.05
C LEU A 190 20.33 -25.46 2.82
N GLU A 191 20.29 -26.23 1.73
CA GLU A 191 20.92 -25.84 0.47
C GLU A 191 19.88 -25.66 -0.65
N GLY A 192 20.25 -24.88 -1.67
CA GLY A 192 19.42 -24.67 -2.86
C GLY A 192 18.10 -23.95 -2.58
N ASN A 193 17.01 -24.48 -3.14
CA ASN A 193 15.66 -23.89 -3.09
C ASN A 193 15.02 -24.01 -1.70
N GLU A 194 15.43 -24.98 -0.89
CA GLU A 194 14.78 -25.26 0.40
C GLU A 194 15.03 -24.19 1.46
N ARG A 195 16.02 -23.31 1.23
CA ARG A 195 16.33 -22.15 2.09
C ARG A 195 15.22 -21.11 2.13
N TYR A 196 14.37 -21.10 1.10
CA TYR A 196 13.32 -20.11 0.94
C TYR A 196 11.96 -20.69 1.31
N GLU A 197 11.08 -19.84 1.81
CA GLU A 197 9.66 -20.13 2.01
C GLU A 197 8.81 -18.90 1.69
N GLY A 198 7.57 -19.11 1.24
CA GLY A 198 6.65 -18.02 0.94
C GLY A 198 5.66 -18.36 -0.16
N TYR A 199 4.76 -17.44 -0.45
CA TYR A 199 3.73 -17.60 -1.48
C TYR A 199 4.33 -17.85 -2.87
N CYS A 200 5.34 -17.08 -3.28
CA CYS A 200 5.98 -17.22 -4.58
C CYS A 200 6.86 -18.48 -4.66
N VAL A 201 7.35 -19.00 -3.53
CA VAL A 201 8.08 -20.26 -3.46
C VAL A 201 7.13 -21.44 -3.74
N ASP A 202 5.99 -21.46 -3.05
CA ASP A 202 4.94 -22.46 -3.28
C ASP A 202 4.37 -22.36 -4.71
N LEU A 203 4.16 -21.15 -5.22
CA LEU A 203 3.70 -20.92 -6.59
C LEU A 203 4.71 -21.41 -7.63
N ALA A 204 6.00 -21.13 -7.45
CA ALA A 204 7.04 -21.62 -8.35
C ALA A 204 7.10 -23.15 -8.39
N TYR A 205 6.91 -23.80 -7.24
CA TYR A 205 6.81 -25.26 -7.15
C TYR A 205 5.62 -25.81 -7.94
N GLU A 206 4.43 -25.24 -7.78
CA GLU A 206 3.24 -25.71 -8.52
C GLU A 206 3.36 -25.45 -10.03
N ILE A 207 3.89 -24.28 -10.44
CA ILE A 207 4.16 -24.00 -11.87
C ILE A 207 5.16 -25.03 -12.42
N ALA A 208 6.26 -25.28 -11.72
CA ALA A 208 7.27 -26.25 -12.16
C ALA A 208 6.71 -27.67 -12.28
N LYS A 209 5.85 -28.08 -11.34
CA LYS A 209 5.17 -29.38 -11.34
C LYS A 209 4.21 -29.53 -12.54
N HIS A 210 3.49 -28.48 -12.89
CA HIS A 210 2.57 -28.50 -14.03
C HIS A 210 3.27 -28.43 -15.39
N VAL A 211 4.36 -27.66 -15.48
CA VAL A 211 5.12 -27.49 -16.73
C VAL A 211 6.14 -28.62 -16.93
N GLY A 212 6.56 -29.31 -15.87
CA GLY A 212 7.53 -30.41 -15.93
C GLY A 212 9.00 -29.96 -15.98
N ILE A 213 9.34 -28.84 -15.33
CA ILE A 213 10.69 -28.24 -15.39
C ILE A 213 11.46 -28.32 -14.08
N LYS A 214 12.78 -28.47 -14.17
CA LYS A 214 13.70 -28.27 -13.03
C LYS A 214 14.02 -26.79 -12.90
N TYR A 215 14.05 -26.26 -11.68
CA TYR A 215 14.27 -24.83 -11.46
C TYR A 215 15.19 -24.55 -10.28
N LYS A 216 15.84 -23.39 -10.31
CA LYS A 216 16.63 -22.83 -9.21
C LYS A 216 16.17 -21.42 -8.89
N LEU A 217 15.84 -21.17 -7.64
CA LEU A 217 15.51 -19.83 -7.14
C LEU A 217 16.79 -18.98 -7.04
N SER A 218 16.75 -17.79 -7.62
CA SER A 218 17.81 -16.78 -7.57
C SER A 218 17.25 -15.47 -7.07
N ILE A 219 17.94 -14.83 -6.12
CA ILE A 219 17.56 -13.51 -5.62
C ILE A 219 18.17 -12.46 -6.53
N VAL A 220 17.36 -11.46 -6.92
CA VAL A 220 17.81 -10.33 -7.73
C VAL A 220 18.96 -9.58 -7.06
N GLY A 221 20.01 -9.27 -7.83
CA GLY A 221 21.26 -8.74 -7.26
C GLY A 221 21.16 -7.34 -6.63
N ASP A 222 20.32 -6.45 -7.17
CA ASP A 222 20.19 -5.05 -6.73
C ASP A 222 18.99 -4.80 -5.80
N GLY A 223 18.20 -5.83 -5.49
CA GLY A 223 17.01 -5.75 -4.64
C GLY A 223 15.86 -4.90 -5.21
N LYS A 224 15.80 -4.69 -6.52
CA LYS A 224 14.75 -3.88 -7.17
C LYS A 224 13.83 -4.72 -8.06
N TYR A 225 12.58 -4.29 -8.21
CA TYR A 225 11.64 -4.95 -9.13
C TYR A 225 12.01 -4.75 -10.59
N GLY A 226 12.41 -3.53 -10.94
CA GLY A 226 12.76 -3.14 -12.29
C GLY A 226 12.04 -1.88 -12.74
N ALA A 227 12.85 -0.85 -12.96
CA ALA A 227 12.50 0.44 -13.52
C ALA A 227 13.52 0.82 -14.58
N ARG A 228 13.07 1.52 -15.61
CA ARG A 228 13.93 2.04 -16.66
C ARG A 228 14.53 3.36 -16.20
N ASP A 229 15.85 3.44 -16.16
CA ASP A 229 16.54 4.69 -15.90
C ASP A 229 16.25 5.71 -17.03
N PRO A 230 15.75 6.92 -16.73
CA PRO A 230 15.45 7.92 -17.75
C PRO A 230 16.66 8.35 -18.57
N GLU A 231 17.86 8.36 -17.99
CA GLU A 231 19.10 8.81 -18.64
C GLU A 231 19.76 7.69 -19.43
N SER A 232 20.19 6.61 -18.76
CA SER A 232 20.90 5.51 -19.40
C SER A 232 19.99 4.59 -20.25
N LYS A 233 18.66 4.69 -20.08
CA LYS A 233 17.66 3.78 -20.68
C LYS A 233 17.83 2.30 -20.31
N ILE A 234 18.69 1.99 -19.35
CA ILE A 234 18.97 0.63 -18.86
C ILE A 234 17.86 0.20 -17.90
N TRP A 235 17.46 -1.07 -17.98
CA TRP A 235 16.54 -1.68 -17.02
C TRP A 235 17.32 -2.29 -15.86
N ASN A 236 16.95 -1.95 -14.63
CA ASN A 236 17.48 -2.58 -13.43
C ASN A 236 16.53 -3.68 -12.91
N GLY A 237 16.85 -4.27 -11.75
CA GLY A 237 16.00 -5.25 -11.09
C GLY A 237 15.72 -6.53 -11.87
N MET A 238 14.66 -7.23 -11.46
CA MET A 238 14.21 -8.48 -12.08
C MET A 238 13.86 -8.31 -13.57
N VAL A 239 13.28 -7.17 -13.96
CA VAL A 239 13.00 -6.86 -15.38
C VAL A 239 14.30 -6.85 -16.18
N GLY A 240 15.37 -6.21 -15.68
CA GLY A 240 16.67 -6.22 -16.33
C GLY A 240 17.27 -7.62 -16.45
N GLU A 241 17.13 -8.47 -15.42
CA GLU A 241 17.63 -9.86 -15.48
C GLU A 241 16.96 -10.68 -16.59
N LEU A 242 15.66 -10.48 -16.85
CA LEU A 242 14.97 -11.13 -17.96
C LEU A 242 15.36 -10.54 -19.32
N VAL A 243 15.43 -9.22 -19.44
CA VAL A 243 15.78 -8.54 -20.70
C VAL A 243 17.19 -8.90 -21.16
N TYR A 244 18.14 -9.02 -20.22
CA TYR A 244 19.54 -9.33 -20.51
C TYR A 244 19.88 -10.82 -20.43
N GLY A 245 18.88 -11.70 -20.32
CA GLY A 245 19.07 -13.16 -20.32
C GLY A 245 19.85 -13.72 -19.13
N ARG A 246 19.84 -13.03 -17.98
CA ARG A 246 20.45 -13.52 -16.73
C ARG A 246 19.52 -14.46 -15.97
N ALA A 247 18.21 -14.35 -16.20
CA ALA A 247 17.19 -15.23 -15.65
C ALA A 247 16.21 -15.66 -16.77
N ASP A 248 15.64 -16.85 -16.62
CA ASP A 248 14.77 -17.46 -17.64
C ASP A 248 13.28 -17.15 -17.37
N ILE A 249 12.91 -16.91 -16.10
CA ILE A 249 11.55 -16.60 -15.64
C ILE A 249 11.60 -15.81 -14.33
N ALA A 250 10.62 -14.93 -14.09
CA ALA A 250 10.46 -14.21 -12.83
C ALA A 250 9.14 -14.60 -12.16
N VAL A 251 9.22 -15.23 -10.99
CA VAL A 251 8.08 -15.55 -10.13
C VAL A 251 8.21 -14.72 -8.85
N ALA A 252 7.53 -13.58 -8.85
CA ALA A 252 7.64 -12.54 -7.83
C ALA A 252 6.37 -11.68 -7.80
N PRO A 253 6.17 -10.82 -6.78
CA PRO A 253 5.12 -9.79 -6.78
C PRO A 253 5.44 -8.67 -7.78
N LEU A 254 5.48 -9.00 -9.07
CA LEU A 254 5.79 -8.07 -10.15
C LEU A 254 4.51 -7.55 -10.80
N THR A 255 4.19 -6.27 -10.58
CA THR A 255 3.02 -5.63 -11.18
C THR A 255 3.13 -5.58 -12.70
N ILE A 256 2.08 -6.04 -13.39
CA ILE A 256 1.95 -5.90 -14.85
C ILE A 256 1.73 -4.42 -15.17
N THR A 257 2.57 -3.85 -16.03
CA THR A 257 2.47 -2.45 -16.46
C THR A 257 2.81 -2.34 -17.95
N LEU A 258 2.25 -1.35 -18.63
CA LEU A 258 2.47 -1.12 -20.06
C LEU A 258 3.97 -1.07 -20.42
N VAL A 259 4.76 -0.30 -19.67
CA VAL A 259 6.20 -0.12 -19.93
C VAL A 259 7.03 -1.39 -19.74
N ARG A 260 6.54 -2.35 -18.94
CA ARG A 260 7.21 -3.64 -18.74
C ARG A 260 6.79 -4.63 -19.83
N GLU A 261 5.52 -4.64 -20.23
CA GLU A 261 5.00 -5.49 -21.33
C GLU A 261 5.71 -5.22 -22.67
N GLU A 262 6.22 -4.00 -22.87
CA GLU A 262 6.99 -3.67 -24.07
C GLU A 262 8.30 -4.49 -24.20
N VAL A 263 8.92 -4.86 -23.06
CA VAL A 263 10.26 -5.46 -23.02
C VAL A 263 10.28 -6.91 -22.54
N ILE A 264 9.27 -7.35 -21.80
CA ILE A 264 9.09 -8.72 -21.30
C ILE A 264 7.63 -9.13 -21.48
N ASP A 265 7.37 -10.44 -21.56
CA ASP A 265 6.01 -10.96 -21.68
C ASP A 265 5.50 -11.39 -20.30
N PHE A 266 4.23 -11.09 -20.00
CA PHE A 266 3.56 -11.56 -18.79
C PHE A 266 2.54 -12.68 -19.06
N SER A 267 2.35 -13.54 -18.06
CA SER A 267 1.20 -14.42 -17.96
C SER A 267 -0.08 -13.64 -17.62
N LYS A 268 -1.23 -14.32 -17.67
CA LYS A 268 -2.43 -13.85 -16.99
C LYS A 268 -2.13 -13.63 -15.50
N PRO A 269 -2.77 -12.63 -14.87
CA PRO A 269 -2.50 -12.28 -13.49
C PRO A 269 -2.89 -13.43 -12.57
N PHE A 270 -2.01 -13.78 -11.63
CA PHE A 270 -2.28 -14.81 -10.61
C PHE A 270 -2.87 -14.23 -9.32
N MET A 271 -2.81 -12.90 -9.15
CA MET A 271 -3.36 -12.21 -7.99
C MET A 271 -3.78 -10.79 -8.38
N SER A 272 -5.06 -10.48 -8.18
CA SER A 272 -5.62 -9.14 -8.38
C SER A 272 -5.40 -8.28 -7.15
N LEU A 273 -5.04 -7.01 -7.36
CA LEU A 273 -4.71 -6.04 -6.33
C LEU A 273 -4.96 -4.62 -6.81
N GLY A 274 -4.77 -3.65 -5.93
CA GLY A 274 -4.70 -2.25 -6.32
C GLY A 274 -3.97 -1.43 -5.27
N ILE A 275 -3.76 -0.15 -5.55
CA ILE A 275 -3.24 0.80 -4.57
C ILE A 275 -4.28 0.93 -3.46
N SER A 276 -3.83 0.83 -2.22
CA SER A 276 -4.64 0.95 -1.02
C SER A 276 -4.01 1.95 -0.06
N ILE A 277 -4.82 2.40 0.90
CA ILE A 277 -4.40 3.36 1.92
C ILE A 277 -4.21 2.60 3.23
N MET A 278 -2.99 2.66 3.77
CA MET A 278 -2.68 2.18 5.11
C MET A 278 -2.64 3.36 6.07
N ILE A 279 -3.42 3.26 7.14
CA ILE A 279 -3.35 4.18 8.27
C ILE A 279 -3.06 3.41 9.55
N LYS A 280 -2.69 4.14 10.59
CA LYS A 280 -2.63 3.57 11.93
C LYS A 280 -4.05 3.32 12.42
N LYS A 281 -4.33 2.10 12.90
CA LYS A 281 -5.60 1.74 13.50
C LYS A 281 -5.87 2.71 14.67
N PRO A 282 -6.99 3.45 14.66
CA PRO A 282 -7.30 4.39 15.72
C PRO A 282 -7.41 3.61 17.03
N GLN A 283 -6.76 4.11 18.08
CA GLN A 283 -7.03 3.61 19.41
C GLN A 283 -8.43 4.05 19.79
N LYS A 284 -9.16 3.20 20.53
CA LYS A 284 -10.46 3.54 21.12
C LYS A 284 -10.32 4.91 21.81
N SER A 285 -10.98 5.93 21.26
CA SER A 285 -10.88 7.28 21.78
C SER A 285 -11.42 7.26 23.20
N LYS A 286 -10.62 7.74 24.15
CA LYS A 286 -11.13 7.95 25.51
C LYS A 286 -12.29 8.94 25.40
N PRO A 287 -13.46 8.64 25.97
CA PRO A 287 -14.58 9.58 25.95
C PRO A 287 -14.14 10.93 26.50
N GLY A 288 -14.65 12.01 25.91
CA GLY A 288 -14.41 13.36 26.42
C GLY A 288 -14.92 13.50 27.86
N VAL A 289 -14.43 14.51 28.58
CA VAL A 289 -14.84 14.80 29.97
C VAL A 289 -16.36 14.99 30.11
N PHE A 290 -17.03 15.44 29.04
CA PHE A 290 -18.47 15.66 28.97
C PHE A 290 -19.22 14.57 28.18
N SER A 291 -18.65 13.37 28.02
CA SER A 291 -19.28 12.29 27.25
C SER A 291 -20.63 11.83 27.79
N PHE A 292 -20.99 12.17 29.03
CA PHE A 292 -22.31 11.91 29.59
C PHE A 292 -23.41 12.77 28.94
N LEU A 293 -23.07 13.83 28.19
CA LEU A 293 -24.04 14.62 27.43
C LEU A 293 -24.35 14.02 26.04
N ASP A 294 -23.43 13.21 25.50
CA ASP A 294 -23.52 12.59 24.15
C ASP A 294 -24.76 11.69 23.90
N PRO A 295 -25.38 11.02 24.90
CA PRO A 295 -26.57 10.19 24.67
C PRO A 295 -27.81 10.94 24.15
N LEU A 296 -27.82 12.27 24.27
CA LEU A 296 -28.85 13.15 23.72
C LEU A 296 -28.20 14.20 22.82
N ALA A 297 -28.81 14.43 21.66
CA ALA A 297 -28.33 15.45 20.74
C ALA A 297 -28.43 16.86 21.34
N TYR A 298 -27.55 17.76 20.91
CA TYR A 298 -27.47 19.13 21.41
C TYR A 298 -28.81 19.89 21.26
N GLU A 299 -29.52 19.64 20.17
CA GLU A 299 -30.83 20.21 19.87
C GLU A 299 -31.87 19.83 20.93
N ILE A 300 -31.82 18.59 21.43
CA ILE A 300 -32.73 18.11 22.47
C ILE A 300 -32.43 18.81 23.79
N TRP A 301 -31.15 19.01 24.13
CA TRP A 301 -30.76 19.77 25.32
C TRP A 301 -31.30 21.20 25.30
N MET A 302 -31.21 21.87 24.15
CA MET A 302 -31.78 23.22 23.98
C MET A 302 -33.31 23.22 24.14
N CYS A 303 -34.00 22.25 23.53
CA CYS A 303 -35.45 22.09 23.69
C CYS A 303 -35.87 21.83 25.15
N ILE A 304 -35.10 21.05 25.91
CA ILE A 304 -35.35 20.80 27.34
C ILE A 304 -35.26 22.10 28.13
N VAL A 305 -34.24 22.94 27.88
CA VAL A 305 -34.09 24.25 28.56
C VAL A 305 -35.25 25.19 28.23
N PHE A 306 -35.66 25.27 26.96
CA PHE A 306 -36.81 26.10 26.58
C PHE A 306 -38.13 25.57 27.15
N ALA A 307 -38.35 24.26 27.14
CA ALA A 307 -39.52 23.64 27.73
C ALA A 307 -39.56 23.86 29.26
N TYR A 308 -38.42 23.74 29.94
CA TYR A 308 -38.28 24.03 31.37
C TYR A 308 -38.75 25.45 31.69
N ILE A 309 -38.17 26.47 31.04
CA ILE A 309 -38.55 27.87 31.26
C ILE A 309 -40.03 28.10 30.91
N GLY A 310 -40.49 27.53 29.79
CA GLY A 310 -41.87 27.65 29.34
C GLY A 310 -42.86 27.09 30.35
N VAL A 311 -42.59 25.91 30.92
CA VAL A 311 -43.43 25.28 31.95
C VAL A 311 -43.41 26.10 33.25
N SER A 312 -42.27 26.63 33.68
CA SER A 312 -42.20 27.49 34.87
C SER A 312 -43.02 28.78 34.69
N VAL A 313 -42.97 29.40 33.50
CA VAL A 313 -43.76 30.60 33.20
C VAL A 313 -45.25 30.27 33.17
N VAL A 314 -45.65 29.17 32.53
CA VAL A 314 -47.06 28.73 32.49
C VAL A 314 -47.57 28.41 33.88
N LEU A 315 -46.79 27.70 34.71
CA LEU A 315 -47.16 27.42 36.10
C LEU A 315 -47.28 28.69 36.92
N PHE A 316 -46.36 29.65 36.77
CA PHE A 316 -46.44 30.95 37.43
C PHE A 316 -47.68 31.76 37.02
N LEU A 317 -48.06 31.76 35.75
CA LEU A 317 -49.27 32.44 35.29
C LEU A 317 -50.52 31.75 35.84
N VAL A 318 -50.59 30.41 35.73
CA VAL A 318 -51.73 29.63 36.22
C VAL A 318 -51.90 29.78 37.73
N SER A 319 -50.81 29.79 38.51
CA SER A 319 -50.88 29.99 39.95
C SER A 319 -51.32 31.40 40.34
N ARG A 320 -50.96 32.41 39.53
CA ARG A 320 -51.37 33.80 39.78
C ARG A 320 -52.82 34.09 39.39
N PHE A 321 -53.35 33.41 38.37
CA PHE A 321 -54.70 33.63 37.84
C PHE A 321 -55.76 32.67 38.38
N SER A 322 -55.38 31.51 38.91
CA SER A 322 -56.34 30.54 39.45
C SER A 322 -56.77 30.94 40.87
N PRO A 323 -58.04 31.28 41.12
CA PRO A 323 -58.52 31.72 42.44
C PRO A 323 -58.36 30.67 43.54
N TYR A 324 -58.25 29.39 43.15
CA TYR A 324 -58.17 28.25 44.06
C TYR A 324 -56.76 27.98 44.63
N GLU A 325 -55.74 28.71 44.18
CA GLU A 325 -54.38 28.64 44.78
C GLU A 325 -54.12 29.75 45.81
N TRP A 326 -55.05 30.68 45.95
CA TRP A 326 -54.99 31.73 46.95
C TRP A 326 -55.47 31.15 48.27
N HIS A 327 -54.70 31.28 49.35
CA HIS A 327 -55.28 30.99 50.66
C HIS A 327 -56.33 32.06 50.95
N LEU A 328 -57.61 31.71 50.79
CA LEU A 328 -58.65 32.31 51.61
C LEU A 328 -58.39 31.80 53.03
N GLU A 329 -57.80 32.64 53.88
CA GLU A 329 -57.84 32.39 55.32
C GLU A 329 -59.31 32.20 55.71
N ASP A 330 -59.64 31.02 56.22
CA ASP A 330 -60.81 30.83 57.05
C ASP A 330 -60.69 31.82 58.22
N ASN A 331 -61.67 32.71 58.34
CA ASN A 331 -61.84 33.61 59.46
C ASN A 331 -61.67 32.86 60.79
N ASN A 332 -60.70 33.24 61.62
CA ASN A 332 -60.81 33.35 63.08
C ASN A 332 -59.52 33.94 63.72
N GLU A 333 -59.62 35.21 64.16
CA GLU A 333 -59.01 35.89 65.34
C GLU A 333 -57.46 35.93 65.45
N GLU A 334 -56.74 37.06 65.53
CA GLU A 334 -56.83 38.29 66.36
C GLU A 334 -56.22 39.54 65.64
N PRO A 335 -56.56 40.79 66.06
CA PRO A 335 -56.20 42.01 65.34
C PRO A 335 -54.79 42.54 65.67
N ARG A 336 -53.92 42.71 64.65
CA ARG A 336 -52.63 43.40 64.78
C ARG A 336 -52.40 44.45 63.69
N ASP A 337 -52.09 45.66 64.15
CA ASP A 337 -51.42 46.85 63.56
C ASP A 337 -51.77 47.32 62.10
N PRO A 338 -52.31 48.54 61.88
CA PRO A 338 -52.79 49.01 60.56
C PRO A 338 -51.72 49.55 59.57
N GLN A 339 -50.43 49.30 59.76
CA GLN A 339 -49.38 49.99 58.99
C GLN A 339 -48.63 49.18 57.92
N ASN A 340 -48.96 47.90 57.72
CA ASN A 340 -48.45 47.13 56.57
C ASN A 340 -49.62 46.43 55.88
N PRO A 341 -49.83 46.61 54.55
CA PRO A 341 -50.79 45.77 53.83
C PRO A 341 -50.29 44.31 53.86
N PRO A 342 -51.17 43.31 54.07
CA PRO A 342 -50.76 41.91 53.97
C PRO A 342 -50.57 41.57 52.49
N ASP A 343 -49.35 41.21 52.09
CA ASP A 343 -49.13 40.54 50.81
C ASP A 343 -49.93 39.22 50.83
N PRO A 344 -50.84 38.96 49.87
CA PRO A 344 -51.62 37.74 49.89
C PRO A 344 -50.75 36.50 49.62
N PRO A 345 -51.03 35.37 50.31
CA PRO A 345 -50.18 34.18 50.37
C PRO A 345 -50.35 33.31 49.11
N ASN A 346 -49.48 33.52 48.12
CA ASN A 346 -49.28 32.55 47.05
C ASN A 346 -47.85 32.00 47.15
N GLU A 347 -47.74 30.72 47.50
CA GLU A 347 -46.46 30.02 47.63
C GLU A 347 -45.74 29.87 46.27
N PHE A 348 -46.45 30.00 45.14
CA PHE A 348 -45.86 29.93 43.80
C PHE A 348 -45.44 31.31 43.26
N GLY A 349 -44.34 31.85 43.78
CA GLY A 349 -43.58 32.94 43.13
C GLY A 349 -42.80 32.45 41.89
N ILE A 350 -42.21 33.37 41.11
CA ILE A 350 -41.49 33.00 39.87
C ILE A 350 -40.30 32.07 40.13
N PHE A 351 -39.59 32.28 41.25
CA PHE A 351 -38.49 31.43 41.69
C PHE A 351 -38.98 30.09 42.25
N ASN A 352 -40.10 30.08 42.97
CA ASN A 352 -40.68 28.85 43.52
C ASN A 352 -41.27 27.97 42.40
N SER A 353 -41.79 28.58 41.32
CA SER A 353 -42.24 27.85 40.13
C SER A 353 -41.07 27.26 39.33
N LEU A 354 -39.98 28.01 39.16
CA LEU A 354 -38.72 27.50 38.61
C LEU A 354 -38.20 26.32 39.45
N TRP A 355 -38.16 26.48 40.78
CA TRP A 355 -37.72 25.44 41.71
C TRP A 355 -38.60 24.19 41.65
N PHE A 356 -39.93 24.35 41.61
CA PHE A 356 -40.86 23.24 41.46
C PHE A 356 -40.62 22.48 40.15
N SER A 357 -40.52 23.20 39.02
CA SER A 357 -40.29 22.57 37.71
C SER A 357 -38.94 21.84 37.64
N LEU A 358 -37.90 22.36 38.31
CA LEU A 358 -36.59 21.72 38.42
C LEU A 358 -36.63 20.48 39.32
N GLY A 359 -37.26 20.56 40.50
CA GLY A 359 -37.41 19.43 41.42
C GLY A 359 -38.24 18.29 40.83
N ALA A 360 -39.27 18.62 40.04
CA ALA A 360 -40.04 17.66 39.25
C ALA A 360 -39.20 17.02 38.13
N PHE A 361 -38.30 17.78 37.49
CA PHE A 361 -37.40 17.25 36.48
C PHE A 361 -36.33 16.32 37.07
N MET A 362 -35.79 16.62 38.25
CA MET A 362 -34.79 15.79 38.93
C MET A 362 -35.37 14.59 39.71
N GLN A 363 -36.68 14.33 39.63
CA GLN A 363 -37.38 13.23 40.33
C GLN A 363 -37.25 13.27 41.86
N GLN A 364 -36.94 14.42 42.46
CA GLN A 364 -36.78 14.57 43.92
C GLN A 364 -38.06 15.01 44.63
N GLY A 365 -39.04 15.55 43.89
CA GLY A 365 -40.23 16.17 44.46
C GLY A 365 -39.95 17.59 44.96
N CYS A 366 -40.99 18.27 45.43
CA CYS A 366 -40.93 19.59 46.05
C CYS A 366 -41.96 19.64 47.18
N ASP A 367 -41.67 20.38 48.24
CA ASP A 367 -42.59 20.55 49.38
C ASP A 367 -43.87 21.30 48.97
N ILE A 368 -43.80 22.07 47.89
CA ILE A 368 -44.90 22.89 47.37
C ILE A 368 -45.53 22.14 46.18
N SER A 369 -46.85 21.94 46.20
CA SER A 369 -47.58 21.25 45.13
C SER A 369 -48.76 22.09 44.63
N PRO A 370 -49.03 22.12 43.31
CA PRO A 370 -50.15 22.89 42.76
C PRO A 370 -51.49 22.32 43.27
N ARG A 371 -52.30 23.18 43.86
CA ARG A 371 -53.63 22.81 44.37
C ARG A 371 -54.71 22.93 43.30
N SER A 372 -54.58 23.86 42.37
CA SER A 372 -55.57 24.04 41.30
C SER A 372 -55.56 22.89 40.30
N LEU A 373 -56.73 22.54 39.76
CA LEU A 373 -56.85 21.52 38.72
C LEU A 373 -56.01 21.88 37.48
N SER A 374 -56.00 23.15 37.09
CA SER A 374 -55.19 23.68 35.99
C SER A 374 -53.69 23.50 36.23
N GLY A 375 -53.19 23.82 37.43
CA GLY A 375 -51.78 23.65 37.79
C GLY A 375 -51.37 22.18 37.85
N ARG A 376 -52.26 21.30 38.34
CA ARG A 376 -52.07 19.85 38.35
C ARG A 376 -51.98 19.24 36.95
N ILE A 377 -52.76 19.72 35.99
CA ILE A 377 -52.66 19.26 34.60
C ILE A 377 -51.29 19.64 34.01
N VAL A 378 -50.86 20.89 34.19
CA VAL A 378 -49.53 21.35 33.72
C VAL A 378 -48.41 20.52 34.37
N GLY A 379 -48.48 20.33 35.70
CA GLY A 379 -47.53 19.49 36.44
C GLY A 379 -47.54 18.02 36.00
N GLY A 380 -48.72 17.45 35.73
CA GLY A 380 -48.88 16.07 35.28
C GLY A 380 -48.32 15.83 33.87
N VAL A 381 -48.55 16.77 32.93
CA VAL A 381 -47.94 16.71 31.59
C VAL A 381 -46.43 16.87 31.67
N TRP A 382 -45.94 17.78 32.53
CA TRP A 382 -44.51 17.92 32.78
C TRP A 382 -43.90 16.63 33.33
N TRP A 383 -44.51 16.00 34.33
CA TRP A 383 -44.06 14.70 34.86
C TRP A 383 -44.00 13.59 33.82
N PHE A 384 -45.00 13.50 32.94
CA PHE A 384 -44.96 12.52 31.87
C PHE A 384 -43.81 12.81 30.90
N PHE A 385 -43.60 14.07 30.53
CA PHE A 385 -42.48 14.49 29.70
C PHE A 385 -41.12 14.16 30.34
N THR A 386 -40.91 14.50 31.61
CA THR A 386 -39.64 14.24 32.30
C THR A 386 -39.36 12.75 32.47
N LEU A 387 -40.38 11.94 32.74
CA LEU A 387 -40.27 10.49 32.85
C LEU A 387 -39.79 9.85 31.54
N ILE A 388 -40.36 10.26 30.40
CA ILE A 388 -39.96 9.74 29.08
C ILE A 388 -38.53 10.17 28.72
N ILE A 389 -38.18 11.45 28.94
CA ILE A 389 -36.85 11.96 28.64
C ILE A 389 -35.77 11.26 29.46
N ILE A 390 -35.96 11.10 30.78
CA ILE A 390 -34.97 10.47 31.65
C ILE A 390 -34.84 8.98 31.33
N SER A 391 -35.97 8.29 31.08
CA SER A 391 -35.95 6.88 30.68
C SER A 391 -35.24 6.66 29.34
N SER A 392 -35.42 7.57 28.37
CA SER A 392 -34.70 7.51 27.09
C SER A 392 -33.22 7.82 27.26
N TYR A 393 -32.87 8.78 28.14
CA TYR A 393 -31.48 9.09 28.44
C TYR A 393 -30.76 7.90 29.08
N THR A 394 -31.38 7.22 30.06
CA THR A 394 -30.79 6.05 30.71
C THR A 394 -30.62 4.88 29.73
N ALA A 395 -31.60 4.66 28.84
CA ALA A 395 -31.51 3.65 27.79
C ALA A 395 -30.37 3.95 26.78
N ASN A 396 -30.28 5.19 26.28
CA ASN A 396 -29.23 5.58 25.34
C ASN A 396 -27.84 5.60 25.97
N LEU A 397 -27.72 6.03 27.23
CA LEU A 397 -26.46 5.98 27.97
C LEU A 397 -25.97 4.53 28.12
N ALA A 398 -26.87 3.60 28.45
CA ALA A 398 -26.53 2.18 28.53
C ALA A 398 -26.05 1.64 27.16
N ALA A 399 -26.71 2.00 26.07
CA ALA A 399 -26.29 1.61 24.72
C ALA A 399 -24.95 2.25 24.31
N PHE A 400 -24.71 3.51 24.67
CA PHE A 400 -23.48 4.21 24.35
C PHE A 400 -22.27 3.61 25.07
N LEU A 401 -22.47 3.17 26.32
CA LEU A 401 -21.41 2.52 27.10
C LEU A 401 -21.07 1.10 26.60
N THR A 402 -21.98 0.42 25.89
CA THR A 402 -21.70 -0.90 25.31
C THR A 402 -21.06 -0.83 23.92
N VAL A 403 -21.27 0.24 23.16
CA VAL A 403 -20.80 0.36 21.77
C VAL A 403 -19.68 1.40 21.64
N GLU A 404 -18.45 0.98 21.89
CA GLU A 404 -17.26 1.75 21.54
C GLU A 404 -16.96 1.61 20.03
N ARG A 405 -17.58 2.44 19.18
CA ARG A 405 -17.26 2.45 17.74
C ARG A 405 -15.91 3.10 17.48
N MET A 406 -15.05 2.42 16.74
CA MET A 406 -13.86 3.03 16.16
C MET A 406 -14.29 3.88 14.96
N VAL A 407 -14.10 5.20 15.03
CA VAL A 407 -14.35 6.10 13.88
C VAL A 407 -13.01 6.31 13.16
N SER A 408 -12.96 6.02 11.86
CA SER A 408 -11.82 6.35 11.02
C SER A 408 -11.95 7.79 10.52
N PRO A 409 -10.92 8.63 10.62
CA PRO A 409 -10.96 10.00 10.08
C PRO A 409 -10.90 10.04 8.55
N ILE A 410 -10.49 8.94 7.90
CA ILE A 410 -10.34 8.84 6.44
C ILE A 410 -11.04 7.57 5.95
N GLU A 411 -11.87 7.70 4.93
CA GLU A 411 -12.51 6.57 4.25
C GLU A 411 -12.09 6.45 2.78
N SER A 412 -11.66 7.56 2.16
CA SER A 412 -11.33 7.60 0.74
C SER A 412 -10.04 8.36 0.42
N ALA A 413 -9.54 8.18 -0.81
CA ALA A 413 -8.43 8.97 -1.34
C ALA A 413 -8.79 10.45 -1.53
N GLU A 414 -10.09 10.75 -1.72
CA GLU A 414 -10.56 12.14 -1.83
C GLU A 414 -10.43 12.88 -0.50
N ASP A 415 -10.72 12.21 0.61
CA ASP A 415 -10.59 12.80 1.94
C ASP A 415 -9.14 13.20 2.18
N LEU A 416 -8.19 12.32 1.86
CA LEU A 416 -6.76 12.63 1.91
C LEU A 416 -6.38 13.85 1.06
N ALA A 417 -6.97 14.01 -0.13
CA ALA A 417 -6.69 15.12 -1.03
C ALA A 417 -7.37 16.44 -0.61
N LYS A 418 -8.44 16.40 0.19
CA LYS A 418 -9.16 17.59 0.69
C LYS A 418 -8.48 18.21 1.90
N GLN A 419 -7.80 17.41 2.72
CA GLN A 419 -7.15 17.82 3.97
C GLN A 419 -5.62 17.88 3.86
N THR A 420 -4.97 18.52 4.84
CA THR A 420 -3.49 18.64 4.93
C THR A 420 -2.92 18.26 6.30
N GLU A 421 -3.75 17.79 7.24
CA GLU A 421 -3.31 17.42 8.59
C GLU A 421 -2.58 16.06 8.62
N ILE A 422 -3.05 15.12 7.81
CA ILE A 422 -2.53 13.77 7.64
C ILE A 422 -1.70 13.76 6.36
N ALA A 423 -0.38 13.71 6.50
CA ALA A 423 0.52 13.60 5.37
C ALA A 423 0.39 12.21 4.72
N TYR A 424 0.67 12.10 3.42
CA TYR A 424 0.65 10.81 2.73
C TYR A 424 1.76 10.69 1.69
N GLY A 425 2.20 9.46 1.44
CA GLY A 425 3.27 9.18 0.48
C GLY A 425 3.34 7.72 0.04
N THR A 426 4.20 7.45 -0.94
CA THR A 426 4.40 6.12 -1.56
C THR A 426 5.85 5.67 -1.43
N LEU A 427 6.15 4.44 -1.88
CA LEU A 427 7.52 4.01 -2.12
C LEU A 427 8.20 4.88 -3.20
N ASP A 428 9.50 5.16 -3.03
CA ASP A 428 10.28 6.04 -3.91
C ASP A 428 10.59 5.42 -5.29
N SER A 429 10.69 4.09 -5.35
CA SER A 429 11.04 3.31 -6.56
C SER A 429 10.00 2.24 -6.90
N GLY A 430 8.74 2.63 -7.08
CA GLY A 430 7.62 1.70 -7.33
C GLY A 430 6.65 2.13 -8.42
N SER A 431 5.84 1.18 -8.89
CA SER A 431 4.75 1.40 -9.86
C SER A 431 3.70 2.39 -9.33
N THR A 432 3.48 2.43 -8.01
CA THR A 432 2.56 3.37 -7.34
C THR A 432 2.98 4.83 -7.52
N LYS A 433 4.28 5.15 -7.40
CA LYS A 433 4.78 6.51 -7.60
C LYS A 433 4.58 6.97 -9.04
N GLU A 434 4.92 6.12 -10.00
CA GLU A 434 4.77 6.42 -11.42
C GLU A 434 3.29 6.51 -11.82
N PHE A 435 2.41 5.74 -11.18
CA PHE A 435 0.96 5.86 -11.34
C PHE A 435 0.47 7.28 -11.01
N PHE A 436 0.80 7.81 -9.83
CA PHE A 436 0.40 9.17 -9.46
C PHE A 436 1.05 10.23 -10.36
N ARG A 437 2.29 10.02 -10.78
CA ARG A 437 3.00 10.92 -11.70
C ARG A 437 2.35 11.03 -13.09
N ARG A 438 1.80 9.92 -13.61
CA ARG A 438 1.18 9.85 -14.94
C ARG A 438 -0.34 9.99 -14.94
N SER A 439 -0.95 9.95 -13.76
CA SER A 439 -2.40 9.99 -13.64
C SER A 439 -2.96 11.31 -14.15
N LYS A 440 -4.08 11.24 -14.86
CA LYS A 440 -4.83 12.39 -15.39
C LYS A 440 -6.12 12.67 -14.62
N ILE A 441 -6.36 11.93 -13.54
CA ILE A 441 -7.55 12.09 -12.71
C ILE A 441 -7.26 13.23 -11.72
N ALA A 442 -8.13 14.24 -11.67
CA ALA A 442 -7.92 15.48 -10.91
C ALA A 442 -7.56 15.25 -9.43
N VAL A 443 -8.21 14.28 -8.77
CA VAL A 443 -7.90 13.91 -7.37
C VAL A 443 -6.46 13.41 -7.23
N TYR A 444 -6.01 12.52 -8.12
CA TYR A 444 -4.68 11.93 -8.08
C TYR A 444 -3.59 12.90 -8.53
N GLU A 445 -3.90 13.81 -9.44
CA GLU A 445 -3.00 14.90 -9.85
C GLU A 445 -2.76 15.89 -8.69
N LYS A 446 -3.81 16.21 -7.93
CA LYS A 446 -3.69 17.00 -6.70
C LYS A 446 -2.82 16.29 -5.66
N MET A 447 -3.04 14.99 -5.45
CA MET A 447 -2.22 14.17 -4.55
C MET A 447 -0.75 14.12 -5.00
N TRP A 448 -0.49 13.98 -6.30
CA TRP A 448 0.87 14.00 -6.84
C TRP A 448 1.55 15.35 -6.65
N SER A 449 0.84 16.45 -6.89
CA SER A 449 1.35 17.81 -6.69
C SER A 449 1.73 18.05 -5.22
N TYR A 450 0.92 17.57 -4.28
CA TYR A 450 1.25 17.55 -2.86
C TYR A 450 2.50 16.70 -2.59
N MET A 451 2.54 15.43 -3.03
CA MET A 451 3.68 14.55 -2.77
C MET A 451 4.99 15.07 -3.35
N LYS A 452 4.95 15.76 -4.50
CA LYS A 452 6.11 16.38 -5.15
C LYS A 452 6.63 17.62 -4.40
N SER A 453 5.73 18.38 -3.76
CA SER A 453 6.06 19.63 -3.05
C SER A 453 6.20 19.47 -1.53
N ALA A 454 5.92 18.29 -0.98
CA ALA A 454 5.94 18.04 0.45
C ALA A 454 7.37 18.04 1.03
N GLU A 455 7.59 18.89 2.03
CA GLU A 455 8.80 18.94 2.85
C GLU A 455 8.46 18.66 4.33
N PRO A 456 9.09 17.65 4.98
CA PRO A 456 10.10 16.73 4.47
C PRO A 456 9.51 15.66 3.53
N SER A 457 10.37 15.03 2.71
CA SER A 457 9.97 14.03 1.72
C SER A 457 9.00 12.98 2.30
N VAL A 458 7.88 12.80 1.61
CA VAL A 458 6.84 11.81 1.95
C VAL A 458 7.14 10.43 1.38
N PHE A 459 8.10 10.33 0.46
CA PHE A 459 8.50 9.07 -0.15
C PHE A 459 9.39 8.24 0.78
N THR A 460 9.21 6.92 0.76
CA THR A 460 10.05 5.98 1.55
C THR A 460 10.90 5.09 0.67
N LYS A 461 12.06 4.66 1.16
CA LYS A 461 13.00 3.82 0.41
C LYS A 461 12.54 2.36 0.37
N THR A 462 12.04 1.85 1.49
CA THR A 462 11.52 0.48 1.61
C THR A 462 10.07 0.47 2.10
N THR A 463 9.38 -0.63 1.86
CA THR A 463 8.02 -0.85 2.39
C THR A 463 8.01 -0.85 3.92
N ALA A 464 9.03 -1.45 4.55
CA ALA A 464 9.16 -1.50 6.00
C ALA A 464 9.31 -0.09 6.62
N ASP A 465 10.05 0.82 5.98
CA ASP A 465 10.18 2.21 6.43
C ASP A 465 8.84 2.94 6.38
N GLY A 466 8.04 2.71 5.32
CA GLY A 466 6.69 3.25 5.17
C GLY A 466 5.75 2.80 6.28
N VAL A 467 5.72 1.49 6.55
CA VAL A 467 4.93 0.91 7.65
C VAL A 467 5.38 1.48 9.00
N ALA A 468 6.69 1.53 9.27
CA ALA A 468 7.22 2.07 10.51
C ALA A 468 6.88 3.56 10.70
N ARG A 469 6.89 4.35 9.60
CA ARG A 469 6.49 5.75 9.61
C ARG A 469 5.02 5.92 9.99
N VAL A 470 4.11 5.12 9.43
CA VAL A 470 2.67 5.13 9.81
C VAL A 470 2.51 4.83 11.31
N ARG A 471 3.18 3.78 11.81
CA ARG A 471 3.09 3.36 13.21
C ARG A 471 3.56 4.45 14.18
N LYS A 472 4.66 5.14 13.84
CA LYS A 472 5.26 6.21 14.66
C LYS A 472 4.49 7.53 14.59
N SER A 473 3.79 7.81 13.50
CA SER A 473 3.15 9.12 13.25
C SER A 473 1.82 9.34 13.97
N LYS A 474 1.38 8.41 14.83
CA LYS A 474 0.15 8.53 15.65
C LYS A 474 -1.10 8.95 14.85
N GLY A 475 -1.25 8.45 13.62
CA GLY A 475 -2.39 8.77 12.75
C GLY A 475 -2.21 10.01 11.86
N LYS A 476 -1.06 10.70 11.91
CA LYS A 476 -0.75 11.87 11.05
C LYS A 476 -0.01 11.54 9.75
N PHE A 477 0.15 10.25 9.43
CA PHE A 477 0.74 9.81 8.17
C PHE A 477 0.00 8.59 7.63
N ALA A 478 -0.36 8.63 6.36
CA ALA A 478 -0.94 7.53 5.60
C ALA A 478 0.06 7.03 4.55
N PHE A 479 0.16 5.71 4.38
CA PHE A 479 1.07 5.12 3.42
C PHE A 479 0.29 4.45 2.29
N LEU A 480 0.64 4.79 1.05
CA LEU A 480 0.00 4.29 -0.15
C LEU A 480 0.83 3.13 -0.71
N LEU A 481 0.27 1.92 -0.63
CA LEU A 481 0.92 0.68 -1.05
C LEU A 481 -0.09 -0.30 -1.64
N GLU A 482 0.40 -1.37 -2.26
CA GLU A 482 -0.44 -2.41 -2.85
C GLU A 482 -1.28 -3.13 -1.77
N SER A 483 -2.55 -3.41 -2.10
CA SER A 483 -3.56 -3.92 -1.16
C SER A 483 -3.18 -5.25 -0.52
N THR A 484 -2.47 -6.10 -1.26
CA THR A 484 -1.96 -7.38 -0.80
C THR A 484 -0.99 -7.21 0.36
N MET A 485 -0.08 -6.23 0.26
CA MET A 485 0.87 -5.95 1.33
C MET A 485 0.19 -5.24 2.51
N ASN A 486 -0.81 -4.41 2.26
CA ASN A 486 -1.59 -3.77 3.32
C ASN A 486 -2.35 -4.81 4.17
N GLU A 487 -3.09 -5.72 3.51
CA GLU A 487 -3.78 -6.85 4.13
C GLU A 487 -2.82 -7.74 4.92
N TYR A 488 -1.61 -7.97 4.40
CA TYR A 488 -0.59 -8.73 5.10
C TYR A 488 -0.11 -8.06 6.40
N ILE A 489 0.22 -6.78 6.34
CA ILE A 489 0.76 -6.03 7.48
C ILE A 489 -0.31 -5.84 8.57
N GLU A 490 -1.57 -5.70 8.19
CA GLU A 490 -2.71 -5.70 9.12
C GLU A 490 -2.79 -6.99 9.95
N GLN A 491 -2.40 -8.13 9.37
CA GLN A 491 -2.36 -9.43 10.04
C GLN A 491 -1.10 -9.66 10.91
N ARG A 492 -0.20 -8.66 11.04
CA ARG A 492 1.07 -8.79 11.78
C ARG A 492 1.09 -7.96 13.06
N LYS A 493 1.74 -8.49 14.10
CA LYS A 493 1.87 -7.77 15.37
C LYS A 493 2.57 -6.42 15.15
N PRO A 494 2.16 -5.36 15.87
CA PRO A 494 1.17 -5.33 16.95
C PRO A 494 -0.30 -5.07 16.50
N CYS A 495 -0.68 -5.37 15.26
CA CYS A 495 -2.05 -5.21 14.74
C CYS A 495 -2.55 -3.75 14.78
N ASP A 496 -1.63 -2.82 14.58
CA ASP A 496 -1.83 -1.37 14.76
C ASP A 496 -2.01 -0.61 13.44
N THR A 497 -2.13 -1.32 12.32
CA THR A 497 -2.42 -0.77 11.00
C THR A 497 -3.78 -1.26 10.52
N MET A 498 -4.42 -0.50 9.63
CA MET A 498 -5.64 -0.93 8.96
C MET A 498 -5.69 -0.40 7.53
N LYS A 499 -6.31 -1.17 6.65
CA LYS A 499 -6.71 -0.72 5.31
C LYS A 499 -7.97 0.14 5.42
N VAL A 500 -7.98 1.29 4.74
CA VAL A 500 -9.17 2.13 4.59
C VAL A 500 -9.56 2.30 3.14
N GLY A 501 -10.87 2.32 2.89
CA GLY A 501 -11.45 2.46 1.57
C GLY A 501 -11.26 1.26 0.64
N GLY A 502 -11.78 1.42 -0.57
CA GLY A 502 -11.53 0.51 -1.68
C GLY A 502 -10.15 0.70 -2.30
N ASN A 503 -9.78 -0.18 -3.21
CA ASN A 503 -8.58 0.00 -4.01
C ASN A 503 -8.77 1.16 -5.00
N LEU A 504 -7.73 1.97 -5.22
CA LEU A 504 -7.77 3.15 -6.11
C LEU A 504 -7.70 2.77 -7.59
N ASP A 505 -7.15 1.59 -7.89
CA ASP A 505 -7.01 1.06 -9.23
C ASP A 505 -7.19 -0.47 -9.23
N SER A 506 -7.20 -1.05 -10.44
CA SER A 506 -7.23 -2.49 -10.65
C SER A 506 -5.96 -2.92 -11.37
N LYS A 507 -5.11 -3.65 -10.65
CA LYS A 507 -3.81 -4.17 -11.07
C LYS A 507 -3.75 -5.67 -10.80
N GLY A 508 -2.70 -6.31 -11.31
CA GLY A 508 -2.41 -7.69 -10.96
C GLY A 508 -0.92 -7.99 -11.03
N TYR A 509 -0.51 -8.98 -10.24
CA TYR A 509 0.80 -9.60 -10.41
C TYR A 509 0.71 -10.70 -11.47
N GLY A 510 1.72 -10.76 -12.33
CA GLY A 510 1.88 -11.79 -13.34
C GLY A 510 3.25 -12.44 -13.25
N VAL A 511 3.34 -13.67 -13.75
CA VAL A 511 4.63 -14.33 -13.96
C VAL A 511 5.24 -13.76 -15.23
N ALA A 512 6.49 -13.31 -15.16
CA ALA A 512 7.17 -12.68 -16.28
C ALA A 512 8.19 -13.61 -16.92
N THR A 513 8.26 -13.57 -18.24
CA THR A 513 9.24 -14.31 -19.05
C THR A 513 9.95 -13.36 -20.03
N PRO A 514 11.18 -13.67 -20.49
CA PRO A 514 11.80 -12.97 -21.60
C PRO A 514 10.88 -12.98 -22.82
N LYS A 515 10.92 -11.90 -23.60
CA LYS A 515 10.04 -11.72 -24.76
C LYS A 515 10.24 -12.84 -25.79
N GLY A 516 9.16 -13.49 -26.20
CA GLY A 516 9.22 -14.62 -27.15
C GLY A 516 9.74 -15.93 -26.55
N SER A 517 9.81 -16.06 -25.23
CA SER A 517 10.20 -17.30 -24.56
C SER A 517 9.19 -18.43 -24.80
N ALA A 518 9.69 -19.64 -25.06
CA ALA A 518 8.88 -20.85 -25.17
C ALA A 518 8.12 -21.21 -23.88
N LEU A 519 8.59 -20.70 -22.72
CA LEU A 519 7.95 -20.93 -21.41
C LEU A 519 6.65 -20.15 -21.22
N ARG A 520 6.43 -19.08 -21.99
CA ARG A 520 5.28 -18.18 -21.81
C ARG A 520 3.95 -18.93 -21.88
N THR A 521 3.71 -19.69 -22.95
CA THR A 521 2.43 -20.35 -23.18
C THR A 521 2.16 -21.45 -22.14
N PRO A 522 3.09 -22.38 -21.85
CA PRO A 522 2.91 -23.38 -20.79
C PRO A 522 2.66 -22.76 -19.41
N VAL A 523 3.43 -21.73 -19.03
CA VAL A 523 3.27 -21.06 -17.73
C VAL A 523 1.92 -20.36 -17.65
N ASN A 524 1.50 -19.68 -18.73
CA ASN A 524 0.22 -19.00 -18.78
C ASN A 524 -0.97 -19.97 -18.59
N LEU A 525 -0.91 -21.14 -19.23
CA LEU A 525 -1.92 -22.18 -19.06
C LEU A 525 -1.87 -22.80 -17.65
N ALA A 526 -0.68 -22.98 -17.09
CA ALA A 526 -0.52 -23.47 -15.72
C ALA A 526 -1.14 -22.50 -14.70
N VAL A 527 -0.91 -21.19 -14.84
CA VAL A 527 -1.50 -20.17 -13.95
C VAL A 527 -3.03 -20.20 -14.01
N LEU A 528 -3.62 -20.30 -15.21
CA LEU A 528 -5.08 -20.42 -15.35
C LEU A 528 -5.61 -21.69 -14.68
N LYS A 529 -4.96 -22.84 -14.87
CA LYS A 529 -5.34 -24.09 -14.22
C LYS A 529 -5.27 -24.01 -12.69
N LEU A 530 -4.22 -23.40 -12.14
CA LEU A 530 -4.08 -23.18 -10.70
C LEU A 530 -5.17 -22.24 -10.14
N SER A 531 -5.61 -21.27 -10.95
CA SER A 531 -6.72 -20.37 -10.62
C SER A 531 -8.05 -21.12 -10.60
N GLU A 532 -8.37 -21.88 -11.65
CA GLU A 532 -9.64 -22.63 -11.77
C GLU A 532 -9.77 -23.72 -10.70
N GLN A 533 -8.66 -24.32 -10.27
CA GLN A 533 -8.63 -25.32 -9.20
C GLN A 533 -8.70 -24.71 -7.78
N GLY A 534 -8.69 -23.38 -7.66
CA GLY A 534 -8.69 -22.68 -6.35
C GLY A 534 -7.39 -22.83 -5.56
N ILE A 535 -6.29 -23.29 -6.19
CA ILE A 535 -4.99 -23.46 -5.53
C ILE A 535 -4.40 -22.08 -5.18
N LEU A 536 -4.56 -21.08 -6.05
CA LEU A 536 -4.08 -19.72 -5.79
C LEU A 536 -4.76 -19.10 -4.55
N ASP A 537 -6.06 -19.32 -4.37
CA ASP A 537 -6.81 -18.86 -3.20
C ASP A 537 -6.39 -19.61 -1.94
N LYS A 538 -6.18 -20.93 -2.04
CA LYS A 538 -5.66 -21.75 -0.94
C LYS A 538 -4.28 -21.27 -0.50
N LEU A 539 -3.38 -20.97 -1.43
CA LEU A 539 -2.06 -20.42 -1.13
C LEU A 539 -2.15 -19.02 -0.52
N LYS A 540 -3.07 -18.16 -1.00
CA LYS A 540 -3.28 -16.83 -0.41
C LYS A 540 -3.72 -16.96 1.05
N ASN A 541 -4.71 -17.81 1.34
CA ASN A 541 -5.19 -18.03 2.70
C ASN A 541 -4.09 -18.54 3.64
N LYS A 542 -3.28 -19.51 3.18
CA LYS A 542 -2.13 -20.06 3.91
C LYS A 542 -1.14 -18.97 4.37
N TRP A 543 -0.79 -18.06 3.47
CA TRP A 543 0.29 -17.10 3.71
C TRP A 543 -0.16 -15.76 4.31
N TRP A 544 -1.44 -15.38 4.16
CA TRP A 544 -1.99 -14.15 4.73
C TRP A 544 -2.76 -14.37 6.04
N TYR A 545 -3.63 -15.38 6.09
CA TYR A 545 -4.62 -15.52 7.17
C TYR A 545 -4.27 -16.65 8.13
N ASP A 546 -3.92 -17.85 7.62
CA ASP A 546 -3.63 -19.00 8.49
C ASP A 546 -2.34 -18.80 9.31
N LYS A 547 -1.36 -18.11 8.71
CA LYS A 547 -0.12 -17.67 9.37
C LYS A 547 -0.22 -16.23 9.93
N GLY A 548 -1.42 -15.67 9.97
CA GLY A 548 -1.69 -14.36 10.57
C GLY A 548 -1.49 -14.40 12.08
N GLU A 549 -0.86 -13.36 12.62
CA GLU A 549 -0.60 -13.22 14.06
C GLU A 549 -1.67 -12.40 14.77
N CYS A 550 -2.48 -11.68 14.00
CA CYS A 550 -3.53 -10.79 14.46
C CYS A 550 -4.90 -11.40 14.20
N GLY A 551 -5.32 -12.32 15.09
CA GLY A 551 -6.67 -12.87 14.99
C GLY A 551 -7.75 -11.81 15.26
N ALA A 552 -8.80 -11.80 14.45
CA ALA A 552 -10.09 -11.22 14.84
C ALA A 552 -10.68 -11.91 16.09
N LYS A 553 -10.20 -13.11 16.44
CA LYS A 553 -10.65 -13.91 17.59
C LYS A 553 -10.03 -13.52 18.95
N ASP A 554 -8.82 -12.97 18.99
CA ASP A 554 -8.14 -12.74 20.29
C ASP A 554 -8.38 -11.36 20.90
N SER A 555 -8.95 -10.41 20.13
CA SER A 555 -9.29 -9.08 20.65
C SER A 555 -10.80 -8.82 20.75
N GLY A 556 -11.63 -9.69 20.16
CA GLY A 556 -13.09 -9.54 20.13
C GLY A 556 -13.88 -10.43 21.08
N SER A 557 -13.27 -11.42 21.77
CA SER A 557 -14.01 -12.40 22.57
C SER A 557 -13.48 -12.64 23.99
N LYS A 558 -12.80 -11.67 24.58
CA LYS A 558 -12.74 -11.58 26.04
C LYS A 558 -13.45 -10.31 26.44
N ASP A 559 -14.77 -10.44 26.55
CA ASP A 559 -15.63 -9.55 27.33
C ASP A 559 -15.07 -9.45 28.74
N LYS A 560 -14.06 -8.60 28.90
CA LYS A 560 -13.85 -7.95 30.18
C LYS A 560 -15.04 -7.01 30.27
N THR A 561 -15.97 -7.33 31.15
CA THR A 561 -17.01 -6.40 31.59
C THR A 561 -16.34 -5.05 31.83
N SER A 562 -16.56 -4.11 30.90
CA SER A 562 -15.89 -2.82 30.91
C SER A 562 -16.36 -2.08 32.17
N ALA A 563 -15.49 -2.02 33.18
CA ALA A 563 -15.74 -1.20 34.34
C ALA A 563 -15.84 0.27 33.90
N LEU A 564 -16.81 1.01 34.44
CA LEU A 564 -16.97 2.43 34.15
C LEU A 564 -15.70 3.17 34.58
N SER A 565 -15.00 3.81 33.65
CA SER A 565 -13.78 4.56 33.96
C SER A 565 -14.10 5.90 34.60
N LEU A 566 -13.25 6.35 35.54
CA LEU A 566 -13.34 7.69 36.13
C LEU A 566 -13.35 8.79 35.05
N SER A 567 -12.71 8.57 33.90
CA SER A 567 -12.72 9.53 32.78
C SER A 567 -14.12 9.85 32.27
N ASN A 568 -15.04 8.88 32.31
CA ASN A 568 -16.40 9.04 31.78
C ASN A 568 -17.30 9.83 32.74
N VAL A 569 -16.94 9.87 34.04
CA VAL A 569 -17.72 10.51 35.12
C VAL A 569 -17.03 11.77 35.66
N ALA A 570 -15.78 12.04 35.27
CA ALA A 570 -14.99 13.17 35.75
C ALA A 570 -15.71 14.52 35.57
N GLY A 571 -16.40 14.73 34.44
CA GLY A 571 -17.16 15.96 34.20
C GLY A 571 -18.29 16.20 35.21
N VAL A 572 -18.91 15.15 35.73
CA VAL A 572 -19.95 15.26 36.77
C VAL A 572 -19.35 15.80 38.07
N PHE A 573 -18.15 15.35 38.45
CA PHE A 573 -17.44 15.88 39.61
C PHE A 573 -17.02 17.34 39.42
N TYR A 574 -16.59 17.73 38.22
CA TYR A 574 -16.25 19.14 37.93
C TYR A 574 -17.47 20.06 38.05
N ILE A 575 -18.64 19.64 37.57
CA ILE A 575 -19.89 20.39 37.71
C ILE A 575 -20.29 20.51 39.19
N LEU A 576 -20.16 19.43 39.96
CA LEU A 576 -20.46 19.45 41.40
C LEU A 576 -19.58 20.45 42.15
N VAL A 577 -18.26 20.39 41.98
CA VAL A 577 -17.32 21.30 42.65
C VAL A 577 -17.53 22.75 42.20
N GLY A 578 -17.74 22.98 40.90
CA GLY A 578 -18.07 24.29 40.36
C GLY A 578 -19.37 24.86 40.94
N GLY A 579 -20.40 24.02 41.08
CA GLY A 579 -21.68 24.39 41.68
C GLY A 579 -21.56 24.76 43.17
N LEU A 580 -20.80 24.00 43.95
CA LEU A 580 -20.52 24.32 45.35
C LEU A 580 -19.75 25.63 45.51
N GLY A 581 -18.75 25.86 44.64
CA GLY A 581 -18.01 27.12 44.60
C GLY A 581 -18.89 28.32 44.28
N LEU A 582 -19.79 28.18 43.29
CA LEU A 582 -20.76 29.22 42.92
C LEU A 582 -21.74 29.51 44.06
N ALA A 583 -22.29 28.48 44.69
CA ALA A 583 -23.21 28.63 45.82
C ALA A 583 -22.56 29.36 47.00
N MET A 584 -21.32 28.99 47.34
CA MET A 584 -20.54 29.67 48.38
C MET A 584 -20.27 31.14 48.02
N MET A 585 -19.95 31.44 46.76
CA MET A 585 -19.75 32.81 46.29
C MET A 585 -21.03 33.64 46.41
N VAL A 586 -22.19 33.10 46.01
CA VAL A 586 -23.49 33.77 46.13
C VAL A 586 -23.81 34.03 47.61
N ALA A 587 -23.62 33.05 48.49
CA ALA A 587 -23.86 33.23 49.93
C ALA A 587 -22.96 34.33 50.54
N LEU A 588 -21.69 34.42 50.12
CA LEU A 588 -20.80 35.50 50.54
C LEU A 588 -21.28 36.87 50.04
N ILE A 589 -21.73 36.95 48.79
CA ILE A 589 -22.27 38.19 48.21
C ILE A 589 -23.54 38.62 48.95
N GLU A 590 -24.47 37.70 49.21
CA GLU A 590 -25.69 37.95 49.98
C GLU A 590 -25.37 38.42 51.41
N PHE A 591 -24.43 37.76 52.08
CA PHE A 591 -23.95 38.15 53.40
C PHE A 591 -23.37 39.56 53.38
N CYS A 592 -22.50 39.87 52.41
CA CYS A 592 -21.94 41.21 52.25
C CYS A 592 -23.01 42.27 51.95
N TYR A 593 -24.00 41.94 51.11
CA TYR A 593 -25.08 42.85 50.75
C TYR A 593 -25.99 43.13 51.95
N LYS A 594 -26.45 42.09 52.65
CA LYS A 594 -27.29 42.21 53.85
C LYS A 594 -26.55 42.91 54.99
N SER A 595 -25.27 42.58 55.22
CA SER A 595 -24.43 43.26 56.21
C SER A 595 -24.26 44.75 55.90
N ARG A 596 -24.06 45.15 54.64
CA ARG A 596 -24.02 46.58 54.24
C ARG A 596 -25.38 47.27 54.39
N ALA A 597 -26.48 46.58 54.06
CA ALA A 597 -27.83 47.11 54.23
C ALA A 597 -28.20 47.32 55.70
N GLU A 598 -27.88 46.36 56.57
CA GLU A 598 -28.08 46.49 58.02
C GLU A 598 -27.15 47.52 58.66
N THR A 599 -25.90 47.64 58.20
CA THR A 599 -25.00 48.71 58.63
C THR A 599 -25.54 50.09 58.24
N LYS A 600 -26.15 50.23 57.05
CA LYS A 600 -26.85 51.46 56.64
C LYS A 600 -28.10 51.71 57.50
N ARG A 601 -28.92 50.70 57.79
CA ARG A 601 -30.08 50.83 58.70
C ARG A 601 -29.64 51.26 60.09
N MET A 602 -28.63 50.61 60.67
CA MET A 602 -28.09 50.93 61.99
C MET A 602 -27.48 52.34 62.06
N LYS A 603 -26.83 52.83 60.99
CA LYS A 603 -26.38 54.24 60.90
C LYS A 603 -27.56 55.22 60.85
N LEU A 604 -28.67 54.85 60.19
CA LEU A 604 -29.90 55.64 60.18
C LEU A 604 -30.52 55.71 61.58
N THR A 605 -30.63 54.58 62.29
CA THR A 605 -31.18 54.53 63.66
C THR A 605 -30.31 55.27 64.69
N LYS A 606 -28.97 55.25 64.53
CA LYS A 606 -28.05 56.02 65.38
C LYS A 606 -28.18 57.54 65.18
N ASN A 607 -28.49 57.99 63.96
CA ASN A 607 -28.76 59.40 63.69
C ASN A 607 -30.11 59.86 64.29
N THR A 608 -31.10 58.98 64.37
CA THR A 608 -32.40 59.27 65.03
C THR A 608 -32.29 59.33 66.56
N GLN A 609 -31.33 58.63 67.18
CA GLN A 609 -31.10 58.67 68.64
C GLN A 609 -30.29 59.88 69.15
N ASN A 610 -29.67 60.68 68.27
CA ASN A 610 -28.91 61.88 68.66
C ASN A 610 -29.78 63.14 68.83
N PHE A 611 -31.12 63.03 68.74
CA PHE A 611 -32.05 64.11 69.04
C PHE A 611 -32.71 63.85 70.42
N LYS A 612 -32.08 64.33 71.50
CA LYS A 612 -32.71 64.44 72.83
C LYS A 612 -33.19 65.88 73.07
N PRO A 613 -34.42 66.11 73.55
CA PRO A 613 -34.70 67.20 74.47
C PRO A 613 -34.46 66.77 75.92
N ALA A 614 -34.10 67.75 76.76
CA ALA A 614 -33.81 67.65 78.18
C ALA A 614 -35.09 67.83 79.06
N PRO A 615 -35.03 67.61 80.39
CA PRO A 615 -36.14 67.11 81.22
C PRO A 615 -36.89 68.19 82.04
N ALA A 616 -38.07 67.82 82.59
CA ALA A 616 -38.68 68.36 83.82
C ALA A 616 -39.84 67.45 84.28
N THR A 617 -39.75 66.74 85.41
CA THR A 617 -40.16 67.07 86.81
C THR A 617 -41.58 66.56 87.19
N ASN A 618 -41.59 65.59 88.12
CA ASN A 618 -42.60 65.21 89.13
C ASN A 618 -44.09 65.48 88.91
N THR A 619 -44.94 64.43 89.03
CA THR A 619 -45.93 64.30 90.13
C THR A 619 -46.45 62.85 90.30
N GLN A 620 -46.34 62.36 91.55
CA GLN A 620 -47.21 61.42 92.31
C GLN A 620 -47.70 60.06 91.77
N ASN A 621 -47.08 59.02 92.34
CA ASN A 621 -47.66 57.87 93.06
C ASN A 621 -49.18 57.60 92.94
N TYR A 622 -49.52 56.42 92.41
CA TYR A 622 -50.43 55.48 93.08
C TYR A 622 -49.92 54.06 92.90
N ALA A 623 -49.80 53.37 94.04
CA ALA A 623 -49.36 52.00 94.16
C ALA A 623 -50.50 51.01 93.87
N THR A 624 -50.18 49.90 93.20
CA THR A 624 -50.88 48.63 93.42
C THR A 624 -49.92 47.46 93.23
N TYR A 625 -49.76 46.73 94.32
CA TYR A 625 -49.07 45.45 94.51
C TYR A 625 -49.65 44.34 93.62
N ARG A 626 -48.78 43.45 93.09
CA ARG A 626 -48.94 41.99 93.26
C ARG A 626 -47.67 41.20 92.93
N GLU A 627 -47.42 40.21 93.78
CA GLU A 627 -46.28 39.29 93.93
C GLU A 627 -45.98 38.46 92.66
N GLY A 628 -44.73 38.12 92.35
CA GLY A 628 -43.98 36.95 92.87
C GLY A 628 -44.17 35.77 91.91
N TYR A 629 -43.16 35.19 91.25
CA TYR A 629 -42.10 34.36 91.83
C TYR A 629 -40.96 34.17 90.80
N ASN A 630 -39.72 34.14 91.31
CA ASN A 630 -38.53 33.60 90.64
C ASN A 630 -38.53 32.07 90.70
N VAL A 631 -38.03 31.39 89.66
CA VAL A 631 -37.28 30.13 89.83
C VAL A 631 -36.13 30.08 88.80
N TYR A 632 -34.91 30.00 89.34
CA TYR A 632 -33.67 29.61 88.67
C TYR A 632 -33.72 28.13 88.25
N GLY A 633 -33.09 27.76 87.13
CA GLY A 633 -32.94 26.36 86.76
C GLY A 633 -31.95 26.15 85.62
N THR A 634 -30.67 26.32 85.92
CA THR A 634 -29.56 25.75 85.16
C THR A 634 -29.66 24.23 85.15
N GLU A 635 -29.59 23.60 83.98
CA GLU A 635 -28.99 22.27 83.87
C GLU A 635 -28.37 22.07 82.48
N SER A 636 -27.05 22.15 82.47
CA SER A 636 -26.17 21.38 81.61
C SER A 636 -26.34 19.89 81.88
N VAL A 637 -26.36 19.03 80.86
CA VAL A 637 -25.51 17.83 80.72
C VAL A 637 -25.64 17.24 79.31
N LYS A 638 -24.47 16.83 78.80
CA LYS A 638 -24.14 16.07 77.58
C LYS A 638 -25.01 14.81 77.36
N ILE A 639 -25.31 14.49 76.09
CA ILE A 639 -24.54 13.58 75.20
C ILE A 639 -24.85 13.99 73.76
#